data_AF-A0A4Z1J689-F1
#
_entry.id   AF-A0A4Z1J689-F1
#
_cell.length_a   1.000
_cell.length_b   1.000
_cell.length_c   1.000
_cell.angle_alpha   90.00
_cell.angle_beta   90.00
_cell.angle_gamma   90.00
#
_symmetry.space_group_name_H-M   'P 1'
#
loop_
_entity.id
_entity.type
_entity.pdbx_description
1 polymer ?
#
loop_
_entity_poly.entity_id
_entity_poly.type
_entity_poly.pdbx_seq_one_letter_code
_entity_poly.pdbx_strand_id
1 'polypeptide(L)'
;MLKNNSSEWLYGVTALETCLNILKILQSPANRIALSHELRHATRLKEKDWSRKVGFAKVSVADIPFPFILTCLVVGAGLRAKDSYHARVYNLPFNLSFDGGDNNDGITVFDITELTQVRYCFVNLDSFDSDEEEGEAPPKPPAMTPLTGPQYLWGYYRKDDQSKQEKFKDLVKSFQALPLIDGRALHSAWPDSSWRIMVQDGGESEWTRVEQVVAEEEISGQKESNSVDSEISSLRLRASSLVKVLNSAIASSPSELPQILARASLLSDFYPAAKSKLYADPTDVSNSASARRILSSILRKENTIHLGPFELTTEQISEVLEEASKDPIDVISLNFSGNVNITEPFLKEILIKFPRLETLYLLNTPQISLEKKIGLLRGTTIQLYDTELLALPFVDESDRMMYDFKTFEPRVIPLYGYIKPAINQMIVMACCSTERVPRDTDGGLNIESMFEKGILLNALAGTMFVHYVMNQQRYLDIGMMNPPALNIAKQLAMPHAFEDNESSFAVGTISDYFYRTPNDNWSLSHIGGWWKKYSKISPGEWNLAVIGETDSWDGPRKECAKVQYAFVSAAPPTDAEDPTLDSYVPKFIIWDFRGFLDSIILDTSDQQQILEIWNRAVEPTTPSLALKLSERQEVESLMRALVYR
;
A
#
# COMPACT_ATOMS: atom_id res chain seq x y z
N MET A 1 11.80 -7.42 15.59
CA MET A 1 12.40 -6.22 14.96
C MET A 1 12.33 -6.37 13.45
N LEU A 2 12.00 -5.29 12.75
CA LEU A 2 11.97 -5.24 11.29
C LEU A 2 13.15 -4.43 10.75
N LYS A 3 13.75 -4.93 9.67
CA LYS A 3 14.83 -4.27 8.94
C LYS A 3 14.26 -3.65 7.68
N ASN A 4 14.70 -2.45 7.35
CA ASN A 4 14.49 -1.89 6.02
C ASN A 4 15.82 -1.70 5.31
N ASN A 5 16.03 -2.43 4.19
CA ASN A 5 17.21 -2.31 3.32
C ASN A 5 16.83 -1.70 1.96
N SER A 6 15.75 -0.93 1.90
CA SER A 6 15.08 -0.53 0.66
C SER A 6 15.86 0.36 -0.30
N SER A 7 17.12 0.71 -0.05
CA SER A 7 17.88 1.58 -0.95
C SER A 7 19.34 1.55 -0.52
N GLU A 8 20.21 0.97 -1.33
CA GLU A 8 21.66 0.87 -1.08
C GLU A 8 22.37 2.24 -0.98
N TRP A 9 21.66 3.38 -1.02
CA TRP A 9 22.25 4.73 -1.04
C TRP A 9 21.37 5.82 -0.39
N LEU A 10 20.61 5.49 0.69
CA LEU A 10 19.87 6.51 1.45
C LEU A 10 20.73 7.06 2.61
N TYR A 11 21.06 8.35 2.53
CA TYR A 11 21.98 8.98 3.49
C TYR A 11 21.43 10.26 4.10
N GLY A 12 21.95 10.56 5.29
CA GLY A 12 21.71 11.83 5.98
C GLY A 12 20.23 12.14 6.14
N VAL A 13 19.81 13.31 5.65
CA VAL A 13 18.44 13.82 5.81
C VAL A 13 17.41 12.89 5.19
N THR A 14 17.70 12.33 4.03
CA THR A 14 16.75 11.50 3.29
C THR A 14 16.44 10.21 4.04
N ALA A 15 17.44 9.64 4.74
CA ALA A 15 17.22 8.47 5.60
C ALA A 15 16.29 8.81 6.78
N LEU A 16 16.44 9.99 7.38
CA LEU A 16 15.56 10.48 8.44
C LEU A 16 14.12 10.72 7.94
N GLU A 17 13.95 11.36 6.79
CA GLU A 17 12.62 11.60 6.21
C GLU A 17 11.91 10.28 5.89
N THR A 18 12.62 9.33 5.28
CA THR A 18 12.12 7.97 5.03
C THR A 18 11.75 7.25 6.33
N CYS A 19 12.61 7.32 7.34
CA CYS A 19 12.35 6.70 8.65
C CYS A 19 11.08 7.27 9.29
N LEU A 20 10.85 8.59 9.23
CA LEU A 20 9.61 9.20 9.72
C LEU A 20 8.38 8.75 8.95
N ASN A 21 8.46 8.62 7.63
CA ASN A 21 7.34 8.15 6.82
C ASN A 21 6.95 6.72 7.21
N ILE A 22 7.93 5.83 7.36
CA ILE A 22 7.73 4.46 7.80
C ILE A 22 7.12 4.43 9.21
N LEU A 23 7.65 5.23 10.15
CA LEU A 23 7.10 5.30 11.52
C LEU A 23 5.65 5.75 11.53
N LYS A 24 5.29 6.78 10.76
CA LYS A 24 3.91 7.26 10.64
C LYS A 24 2.98 6.18 10.09
N ILE A 25 3.43 5.43 9.09
CA ILE A 25 2.69 4.29 8.53
C ILE A 25 2.51 3.19 9.59
N LEU A 26 3.59 2.76 10.25
CA LEU A 26 3.55 1.66 11.23
C LEU A 26 2.76 2.02 12.49
N GLN A 27 2.75 3.28 12.91
CA GLN A 27 2.00 3.77 14.07
C GLN A 27 0.53 4.08 13.76
N SER A 28 0.16 4.18 12.47
CA SER A 28 -1.19 4.49 12.03
C SER A 28 -2.21 3.50 12.58
N PRO A 29 -3.27 3.96 13.28
CA PRO A 29 -4.34 3.10 13.77
C PRO A 29 -4.99 2.24 12.69
N ALA A 30 -5.10 2.75 11.45
CA ALA A 30 -5.69 2.05 10.32
C ALA A 30 -4.92 0.78 9.93
N ASN A 31 -3.61 0.75 10.18
CA ASN A 31 -2.73 -0.36 9.80
C ASN A 31 -2.62 -1.42 10.91
N ARG A 32 -3.09 -1.12 12.13
CA ARG A 32 -2.88 -1.97 13.31
C ARG A 32 -3.46 -3.36 13.15
N ILE A 33 -4.59 -3.52 12.47
CA ILE A 33 -5.26 -4.81 12.33
C ILE A 33 -4.40 -5.79 11.52
N ALA A 34 -3.90 -5.34 10.37
CA ALA A 34 -3.05 -6.15 9.50
C ALA A 34 -1.66 -6.36 10.12
N LEU A 35 -1.03 -5.33 10.70
CA LEU A 35 0.24 -5.46 11.41
C LEU A 35 0.15 -6.43 12.59
N SER A 36 -0.89 -6.32 13.42
CA SER A 36 -1.12 -7.23 14.56
C SER A 36 -1.35 -8.66 14.11
N HIS A 37 -1.92 -8.87 12.92
CA HIS A 37 -2.08 -10.20 12.35
C HIS A 37 -0.73 -10.79 11.95
N GLU A 38 0.10 -10.06 11.21
CA GLU A 38 1.41 -10.55 10.77
C GLU A 38 2.40 -10.73 11.93
N LEU A 39 2.34 -9.88 12.96
CA LEU A 39 3.11 -10.07 14.19
C LEU A 39 2.75 -11.37 14.91
N ARG A 40 1.45 -11.67 15.06
CA ARG A 40 0.99 -12.96 15.61
C ARG A 40 1.32 -14.13 14.71
N HIS A 41 1.38 -13.92 13.39
CA HIS A 41 1.85 -14.94 12.47
C HIS A 41 3.35 -15.23 12.69
N ALA A 42 4.16 -14.20 12.88
CA ALA A 42 5.60 -14.33 13.14
C ALA A 42 5.89 -15.17 14.39
N THR A 43 5.12 -15.03 15.47
CA THR A 43 5.29 -15.84 16.69
C THR A 43 4.97 -17.33 16.50
N ARG A 44 4.31 -17.70 15.39
CA ARG A 44 3.96 -19.09 15.06
C ARG A 44 4.95 -19.73 14.09
N LEU A 45 5.85 -18.95 13.49
CA LEU A 45 6.89 -19.47 12.61
C LEU A 45 7.91 -20.27 13.40
N LYS A 46 8.37 -21.38 12.83
CA LYS A 46 9.40 -22.25 13.40
C LYS A 46 10.77 -21.81 12.88
N GLU A 47 11.83 -22.23 13.57
CA GLU A 47 13.22 -21.93 13.17
C GLU A 47 13.49 -22.27 11.70
N LYS A 48 12.99 -23.42 11.22
CA LYS A 48 13.12 -23.84 9.82
C LYS A 48 12.53 -22.84 8.81
N ASP A 49 11.50 -22.08 9.22
CA ASP A 49 10.84 -21.10 8.37
C ASP A 49 11.73 -19.85 8.27
N TRP A 50 12.38 -19.46 9.37
CA TRP A 50 13.39 -18.40 9.42
C TRP A 50 14.70 -18.79 8.70
N SER A 51 15.15 -20.04 8.78
CA SER A 51 16.39 -20.47 8.11
C SER A 51 16.19 -20.81 6.62
N ARG A 52 14.97 -20.70 6.07
CA ARG A 52 14.67 -21.07 4.69
C ARG A 52 15.43 -20.18 3.72
N LYS A 53 16.20 -20.78 2.80
CA LYS A 53 16.88 -20.02 1.74
C LYS A 53 15.84 -19.47 0.77
N VAL A 54 15.60 -18.15 0.81
CA VAL A 54 14.80 -17.44 -0.18
C VAL A 54 15.76 -16.90 -1.24
N GLY A 55 15.57 -17.34 -2.49
CA GLY A 55 16.40 -16.88 -3.60
C GLY A 55 16.06 -15.44 -3.98
N PHE A 56 17.07 -14.66 -4.40
CA PHE A 56 16.88 -13.30 -4.90
C PHE A 56 16.15 -13.24 -6.26
N ALA A 57 16.25 -14.32 -7.06
CA ALA A 57 15.82 -14.32 -8.45
C ALA A 57 14.40 -14.85 -8.68
N LYS A 58 13.82 -15.59 -7.72
CA LYS A 58 12.49 -16.17 -7.87
C LYS A 58 11.78 -16.15 -6.52
N VAL A 59 10.86 -15.20 -6.37
CA VAL A 59 10.07 -14.99 -5.16
C VAL A 59 8.64 -15.40 -5.48
N SER A 60 8.14 -16.44 -4.82
CA SER A 60 6.72 -16.82 -4.88
C SER A 60 5.92 -16.14 -3.77
N VAL A 61 4.59 -16.20 -3.80
CA VAL A 61 3.75 -15.71 -2.69
C VAL A 61 4.15 -16.37 -1.36
N ALA A 62 4.49 -17.66 -1.40
CA ALA A 62 4.89 -18.41 -0.21
C ALA A 62 6.27 -18.03 0.34
N ASP A 63 7.06 -17.22 -0.40
CA ASP A 63 8.34 -16.65 0.05
C ASP A 63 8.16 -15.30 0.77
N ILE A 64 6.92 -14.77 0.80
CA ILE A 64 6.59 -13.47 1.40
C ILE A 64 5.65 -13.71 2.59
N PRO A 65 6.16 -14.08 3.77
CA PRO A 65 5.33 -14.40 4.94
C PRO A 65 4.64 -13.17 5.56
N PHE A 66 5.14 -11.97 5.27
CA PHE A 66 4.69 -10.70 5.87
C PHE A 66 4.42 -9.63 4.79
N PRO A 67 3.51 -9.88 3.84
CA PRO A 67 3.32 -8.99 2.71
C PRO A 67 2.81 -7.59 3.12
N PHE A 68 2.03 -7.45 4.18
CA PHE A 68 1.55 -6.15 4.64
C PHE A 68 2.66 -5.31 5.29
N ILE A 69 3.47 -5.91 6.17
CA ILE A 69 4.66 -5.28 6.73
C ILE A 69 5.60 -4.85 5.59
N LEU A 70 5.84 -5.73 4.61
CA LEU A 70 6.67 -5.42 3.46
C LEU A 70 6.08 -4.23 2.67
N THR A 71 4.77 -4.21 2.44
CA THR A 71 4.09 -3.06 1.80
C THR A 71 4.29 -1.78 2.60
N CYS A 72 4.16 -1.81 3.94
CA CYS A 72 4.39 -0.65 4.78
C CYS A 72 5.82 -0.09 4.63
N LEU A 73 6.82 -0.98 4.61
CA LEU A 73 8.22 -0.60 4.44
C LEU A 73 8.48 -0.02 3.05
N VAL A 74 7.96 -0.66 2.01
CA VAL A 74 8.13 -0.24 0.60
C VAL A 74 7.46 1.10 0.35
N VAL A 75 6.21 1.27 0.81
CA VAL A 75 5.47 2.52 0.67
C VAL A 75 6.17 3.64 1.44
N GLY A 76 6.55 3.39 2.70
CA GLY A 76 7.23 4.40 3.52
C GLY A 76 8.60 4.79 2.98
N ALA A 77 9.33 3.86 2.36
CA ALA A 77 10.63 4.12 1.74
C ALA A 77 10.55 4.77 0.36
N GLY A 78 9.53 4.43 -0.43
CA GLY A 78 9.33 4.97 -1.77
C GLY A 78 8.67 6.35 -1.78
N LEU A 79 7.93 6.71 -0.72
CA LEU A 79 7.18 7.96 -0.65
C LEU A 79 8.09 9.15 -0.33
N ARG A 80 8.30 10.04 -1.33
CA ARG A 80 8.86 11.38 -1.12
C ARG A 80 7.88 12.45 -1.59
N ALA A 81 6.91 12.75 -0.73
CA ALA A 81 5.83 13.68 -1.06
C ALA A 81 6.33 15.07 -1.53
N LYS A 82 7.48 15.54 -1.01
CA LYS A 82 8.05 16.86 -1.35
C LYS A 82 8.69 16.92 -2.74
N ASP A 83 9.22 15.80 -3.24
CA ASP A 83 10.08 15.81 -4.42
C ASP A 83 9.32 15.44 -5.71
N SER A 84 8.02 15.11 -5.61
CA SER A 84 7.23 14.50 -6.69
C SER A 84 7.93 13.30 -7.35
N TYR A 85 8.84 12.65 -6.62
CA TYR A 85 9.72 11.59 -7.08
C TYR A 85 9.60 10.39 -6.14
N HIS A 86 9.56 9.18 -6.68
CA HIS A 86 9.51 7.96 -5.88
C HIS A 86 10.86 7.27 -5.90
N ALA A 87 11.40 7.02 -4.72
CA ALA A 87 12.63 6.26 -4.62
C ALA A 87 12.39 4.81 -5.07
N ARG A 88 13.32 4.26 -5.87
CA ARG A 88 13.32 2.84 -6.18
C ARG A 88 13.61 2.07 -4.90
N VAL A 89 12.73 1.13 -4.58
CA VAL A 89 12.87 0.27 -3.40
C VAL A 89 13.34 -1.14 -3.80
N TYR A 90 14.44 -1.59 -3.21
CA TYR A 90 14.91 -2.97 -3.34
C TYR A 90 14.45 -3.82 -2.17
N ASN A 91 13.72 -4.89 -2.46
CA ASN A 91 13.25 -5.82 -1.44
C ASN A 91 14.28 -6.93 -1.27
N LEU A 92 14.73 -7.13 -0.04
CA LEU A 92 15.61 -8.24 0.32
C LEU A 92 14.81 -9.37 1.00
N PRO A 93 15.34 -10.60 1.04
CA PRO A 93 14.74 -11.71 1.76
C PRO A 93 14.35 -11.35 3.20
N PHE A 94 13.17 -11.77 3.64
CA PHE A 94 12.63 -11.45 4.97
C PHE A 94 13.49 -11.98 6.12
N ASN A 95 14.28 -13.02 5.85
CA ASN A 95 15.14 -13.70 6.81
C ASN A 95 16.63 -13.33 6.67
N LEU A 96 16.94 -12.26 5.93
CA LEU A 96 18.29 -11.74 5.87
C LEU A 96 18.73 -11.28 7.27
N SER A 97 19.95 -11.65 7.68
CA SER A 97 20.52 -11.14 8.94
C SER A 97 20.66 -9.61 8.90
N PHE A 98 20.77 -8.97 10.06
CA PHE A 98 20.86 -7.52 10.14
C PHE A 98 22.15 -6.98 9.47
N ASP A 99 23.19 -7.80 9.37
CA ASP A 99 24.49 -7.54 8.73
C ASP A 99 24.65 -8.22 7.35
N GLY A 100 23.70 -9.04 6.91
CA GLY A 100 23.87 -9.87 5.72
C GLY A 100 23.65 -9.17 4.37
N GLY A 101 23.38 -7.86 4.36
CA GLY A 101 23.18 -7.08 3.12
C GLY A 101 24.37 -6.16 2.85
N ASP A 102 24.41 -5.54 1.67
CA ASP A 102 25.36 -4.47 1.38
C ASP A 102 24.94 -3.20 2.14
N ASN A 103 25.46 -3.03 3.35
CA ASN A 103 25.03 -2.02 4.32
C ASN A 103 26.23 -1.26 4.92
N ASN A 104 27.18 -0.91 4.06
CA ASN A 104 28.44 -0.24 4.44
C ASN A 104 28.23 1.03 5.28
N ASP A 105 27.09 1.71 5.15
CA ASP A 105 26.76 2.94 5.87
C ASP A 105 25.75 2.75 7.03
N GLY A 106 25.49 1.51 7.41
CA GLY A 106 24.59 1.16 8.50
C GLY A 106 23.18 0.75 8.08
N ILE A 107 22.30 0.62 9.07
CA ILE A 107 20.90 0.19 8.89
C ILE A 107 19.94 1.02 9.74
N THR A 108 18.66 1.04 9.36
CA THR A 108 17.57 1.53 10.23
C THR A 108 16.78 0.33 10.75
N VAL A 109 16.60 0.27 12.07
CA VAL A 109 15.86 -0.80 12.74
C VAL A 109 14.55 -0.23 13.28
N PHE A 110 13.45 -0.93 13.05
CA PHE A 110 12.15 -0.62 13.63
C PHE A 110 11.72 -1.73 14.58
N ASP A 111 11.27 -1.37 15.77
CA ASP A 111 10.64 -2.29 16.70
C ASP A 111 9.15 -2.01 16.74
N ILE A 112 8.40 -2.91 16.11
CA ILE A 112 6.94 -2.86 16.00
C ILE A 112 6.25 -3.84 16.95
N THR A 113 6.96 -4.39 17.95
CA THR A 113 6.36 -5.30 18.94
C THR A 113 5.15 -4.65 19.61
N GLU A 114 5.25 -3.35 19.92
CA GLU A 114 4.15 -2.52 20.44
C GLU A 114 3.72 -1.47 19.40
N LEU A 115 2.63 -1.74 18.67
CA LEU A 115 2.16 -0.88 17.57
C LEU A 115 1.71 0.53 17.99
N THR A 116 1.45 0.74 19.29
CA THR A 116 1.13 2.07 19.82
C THR A 116 2.39 2.88 20.18
N GLN A 117 3.53 2.21 20.27
CA GLN A 117 4.81 2.78 20.68
C GLN A 117 5.93 2.19 19.81
N VAL A 118 5.79 2.30 18.50
CA VAL A 118 6.82 1.84 17.56
C VAL A 118 8.12 2.59 17.84
N ARG A 119 9.20 1.83 18.07
CA ARG A 119 10.53 2.37 18.37
C ARG A 119 11.42 2.27 17.15
N TYR A 120 12.48 3.07 17.13
CA TYR A 120 13.46 3.04 16.04
C TYR A 120 14.88 3.21 16.56
N CYS A 121 15.86 2.86 15.73
CA CYS A 121 17.22 3.40 15.83
C CYS A 121 17.90 3.33 14.46
N PHE A 122 18.89 4.20 14.26
CA PHE A 122 19.91 4.00 13.23
C PHE A 122 21.06 3.21 13.83
N VAL A 123 21.71 2.34 13.08
CA VAL A 123 22.85 1.56 13.56
C VAL A 123 24.03 1.80 12.64
N ASN A 124 25.14 2.27 13.21
CA ASN A 124 26.41 2.29 12.48
C ASN A 124 26.98 0.86 12.44
N LEU A 125 27.18 0.31 11.24
CA LEU A 125 27.79 -1.01 11.04
C LEU A 125 29.24 -0.94 10.60
N ASP A 126 29.72 0.25 10.25
CA ASP A 126 31.07 0.45 9.73
C ASP A 126 32.09 0.18 10.85
N SER A 127 32.88 -0.89 10.67
CA SER A 127 33.99 -1.26 11.55
C SER A 127 35.30 -0.63 11.11
N PHE A 128 35.33 0.08 9.98
CA PHE A 128 36.51 0.84 9.60
C PHE A 128 36.61 2.03 10.54
N ASP A 129 37.37 1.82 11.63
CA ASP A 129 38.15 2.89 12.24
C ASP A 129 38.98 3.47 11.09
N SER A 130 38.42 4.43 10.35
CA SER A 130 39.18 5.18 9.37
C SER A 130 40.18 5.96 10.17
N ASP A 131 41.35 5.35 10.39
CA ASP A 131 42.53 5.96 10.94
C ASP A 131 42.74 7.26 10.17
N GLU A 132 42.45 8.36 10.82
CA GLU A 132 42.93 9.69 10.47
C GLU A 132 42.68 10.11 9.00
N GLU A 133 41.41 10.26 8.59
CA GLU A 133 41.17 11.29 7.57
C GLU A 133 41.47 12.64 8.23
N GLU A 134 42.62 13.21 7.85
CA GLU A 134 43.30 14.43 8.30
C GLU A 134 42.47 15.74 8.23
N GLY A 135 41.13 15.68 8.22
CA GLY A 135 40.26 16.84 8.10
C GLY A 135 39.04 16.77 8.99
N GLU A 136 39.08 17.47 10.14
CA GLU A 136 37.98 18.13 10.89
C GLU A 136 36.57 17.48 10.96
N ALA A 137 36.38 16.22 10.58
CA ALA A 137 35.10 15.54 10.65
C ALA A 137 34.80 15.18 12.12
N PRO A 138 33.56 15.34 12.58
CA PRO A 138 33.19 14.92 13.92
C PRO A 138 33.47 13.42 14.10
N PRO A 139 33.90 12.98 15.30
CA PRO A 139 34.17 11.58 15.57
C PRO A 139 32.90 10.75 15.30
N LYS A 140 33.02 9.76 14.41
CA LYS A 140 31.94 8.81 14.13
C LYS A 140 31.64 8.01 15.40
N PRO A 141 30.36 7.74 15.73
CA PRO A 141 30.03 6.82 16.80
C PRO A 141 30.63 5.43 16.53
N PRO A 142 31.03 4.67 17.57
CA PRO A 142 31.56 3.32 17.39
C PRO A 142 30.60 2.41 16.60
N ALA A 143 31.14 1.42 15.90
CA ALA A 143 30.35 0.37 15.27
C ALA A 143 29.41 -0.32 16.27
N MET A 144 28.31 -0.88 15.76
CA MET A 144 27.31 -1.64 16.54
C MET A 144 26.61 -0.80 17.63
N THR A 145 26.47 0.50 17.35
CA THR A 145 25.86 1.46 18.27
C THR A 145 24.50 1.93 17.75
N PRO A 146 23.42 1.84 18.54
CA PRO A 146 22.14 2.49 18.21
C PRO A 146 22.25 4.00 18.36
N LEU A 147 21.80 4.71 17.34
CA LEU A 147 21.85 6.16 17.22
C LEU A 147 20.43 6.72 17.11
N THR A 148 20.22 7.84 17.80
CA THR A 148 19.09 8.74 17.55
C THR A 148 19.19 9.37 16.17
N GLY A 149 18.08 9.91 15.65
CA GLY A 149 18.08 10.65 14.39
C GLY A 149 19.11 11.79 14.34
N PRO A 150 19.21 12.63 15.39
CA PRO A 150 20.22 13.68 15.45
C PRO A 150 21.66 13.16 15.50
N GLN A 151 21.94 12.09 16.25
CA GLN A 151 23.27 11.48 16.30
C GLN A 151 23.69 10.90 14.96
N TYR A 152 22.78 10.22 14.26
CA TYR A 152 23.03 9.74 12.90
C TYR A 152 23.31 10.90 11.94
N LEU A 153 22.54 11.99 12.03
CA LEU A 153 22.70 13.15 11.17
C LEU A 153 24.06 13.85 11.36
N TRP A 154 24.59 13.85 12.58
CA TRP A 154 25.94 14.38 12.87
C TRP A 154 27.07 13.62 12.19
N GLY A 155 26.85 12.36 11.79
CA GLY A 155 27.79 11.61 10.96
C GLY A 155 27.93 12.16 9.54
N TYR A 156 26.95 12.94 9.06
CA TYR A 156 26.92 13.50 7.70
C TYR A 156 27.08 15.03 7.67
N TYR A 157 26.70 15.71 8.74
CA TYR A 157 26.69 17.17 8.79
C TYR A 157 27.32 17.65 10.10
N ARG A 158 28.25 18.62 10.00
CA ARG A 158 28.91 19.15 11.19
C ARG A 158 27.90 19.78 12.15
N LYS A 159 28.14 19.59 13.45
CA LYS A 159 27.26 20.07 14.52
C LYS A 159 27.26 21.60 14.65
N ASP A 160 28.35 22.24 14.25
CA ASP A 160 28.58 23.69 14.28
C ASP A 160 28.08 24.42 13.01
N ASP A 161 27.67 23.70 11.96
CA ASP A 161 27.06 24.28 10.77
C ASP A 161 25.62 24.76 11.06
N GLN A 162 25.50 25.98 11.59
CA GLN A 162 24.24 26.59 12.02
C GLN A 162 23.19 26.65 10.89
N SER A 163 23.63 26.81 9.63
CA SER A 163 22.74 26.83 8.46
C SER A 163 22.04 25.49 8.28
N LYS A 164 22.80 24.39 8.37
CA LYS A 164 22.23 23.03 8.27
C LYS A 164 21.41 22.65 9.50
N GLN A 165 21.86 23.03 10.70
CA GLN A 165 21.09 22.78 11.92
C GLN A 165 19.72 23.47 11.88
N GLU A 166 19.66 24.73 11.41
CA GLU A 166 18.37 25.43 11.27
C GLU A 166 17.51 24.79 10.17
N LYS A 167 18.11 24.36 9.05
CA LYS A 167 17.38 23.66 7.96
C LYS A 167 16.71 22.36 8.42
N PHE A 168 17.32 21.61 9.33
CA PHE A 168 16.83 20.30 9.77
C PHE A 168 16.20 20.30 11.17
N LYS A 169 16.02 21.47 11.77
CA LYS A 169 15.54 21.65 13.14
C LYS A 169 14.21 20.96 13.41
N ASP A 170 13.24 21.10 12.50
CA ASP A 170 11.92 20.48 12.64
C ASP A 170 11.98 18.96 12.52
N LEU A 171 12.86 18.46 11.64
CA LEU A 171 13.09 17.02 11.46
C LEU A 171 13.72 16.42 12.72
N VAL A 172 14.78 17.05 13.23
CA VAL A 172 15.46 16.69 14.49
C VAL A 172 14.48 16.68 15.67
N LYS A 173 13.65 17.73 15.77
CA LYS A 173 12.63 17.83 16.83
C LYS A 173 11.60 16.71 16.75
N SER A 174 11.22 16.29 15.55
CA SER A 174 10.27 15.17 15.35
C SER A 174 10.82 13.85 15.91
N PHE A 175 12.13 13.65 15.87
CA PHE A 175 12.78 12.44 16.41
C PHE A 175 12.99 12.45 17.92
N GLN A 176 13.08 13.63 18.55
CA GLN A 176 13.26 13.72 20.01
C GLN A 176 12.06 13.18 20.81
N ALA A 177 10.87 13.19 20.21
CA ALA A 177 9.65 12.66 20.82
C ALA A 177 9.47 11.15 20.58
N LEU A 178 10.28 10.54 19.71
CA LEU A 178 10.13 9.15 19.32
C LEU A 178 10.94 8.22 20.24
N PRO A 179 10.38 7.07 20.65
CA PRO A 179 11.07 6.14 21.52
C PRO A 179 12.22 5.45 20.77
N LEU A 180 13.40 5.42 21.40
CA LEU A 180 14.61 4.81 20.84
C LEU A 180 14.70 3.32 21.20
N ILE A 181 15.22 2.51 20.29
CA ILE A 181 15.67 1.14 20.58
C ILE A 181 17.07 1.24 21.20
N ASP A 182 17.22 0.75 22.43
CA ASP A 182 18.52 0.69 23.09
C ASP A 182 19.33 -0.55 22.69
N GLY A 183 20.62 -0.55 23.03
CA GLY A 183 21.51 -1.66 22.69
C GLY A 183 21.16 -2.96 23.42
N ARG A 184 20.44 -2.93 24.55
CA ARG A 184 19.99 -4.14 25.25
C ARG A 184 18.88 -4.84 24.49
N ALA A 185 17.94 -4.07 23.93
CA ALA A 185 16.89 -4.59 23.07
C ALA A 185 17.49 -5.20 21.79
N LEU A 186 18.50 -4.55 21.20
CA LEU A 186 19.22 -5.10 20.04
C LEU A 186 19.98 -6.38 20.39
N HIS A 187 20.71 -6.40 21.51
CA HIS A 187 21.39 -7.61 22.01
C HIS A 187 20.41 -8.75 22.34
N SER A 188 19.24 -8.44 22.89
CA SER A 188 18.20 -9.46 23.10
C SER A 188 17.67 -10.05 21.80
N ALA A 189 17.64 -9.28 20.70
CA ALA A 189 17.20 -9.75 19.40
C ALA A 189 18.33 -10.47 18.62
N TRP A 190 19.57 -10.02 18.82
CA TRP A 190 20.78 -10.53 18.15
C TRP A 190 21.93 -10.67 19.17
N PRO A 191 21.94 -11.75 19.96
CA PRO A 191 22.87 -11.92 21.08
C PRO A 191 24.32 -12.16 20.65
N ASP A 192 24.55 -12.66 19.44
CA ASP A 192 25.90 -12.98 18.95
C ASP A 192 26.68 -11.75 18.45
N SER A 193 26.16 -10.54 18.69
CA SER A 193 26.67 -9.30 18.12
C SER A 193 27.15 -8.35 19.20
N SER A 194 28.26 -7.64 18.93
CA SER A 194 28.95 -6.76 19.89
C SER A 194 28.27 -5.40 20.10
N TRP A 195 26.98 -5.42 20.43
CA TRP A 195 26.19 -4.22 20.66
C TRP A 195 26.77 -3.36 21.78
N ARG A 196 26.70 -2.04 21.60
CA ARG A 196 27.18 -1.07 22.58
C ARG A 196 26.04 -0.21 23.13
N ILE A 197 26.18 0.21 24.38
CA ILE A 197 25.28 1.16 25.04
C ILE A 197 26.09 2.29 25.67
N MET A 198 25.47 3.46 25.72
CA MET A 198 26.06 4.61 26.42
C MET A 198 25.81 4.44 27.92
N VAL A 199 26.88 4.33 28.69
CA VAL A 199 26.84 4.28 30.16
C VAL A 199 27.35 5.63 30.66
N GLN A 200 26.64 6.22 31.63
CA GLN A 200 27.10 7.41 32.33
C GLN A 200 27.83 6.95 33.60
N ASP A 201 29.15 7.16 33.63
CA ASP A 201 29.96 6.94 34.83
C ASP A 201 30.65 8.25 35.22
N GLY A 202 30.45 8.70 36.46
CA GLY A 202 31.11 9.91 36.98
C GLY A 202 30.84 11.23 36.22
N GLY A 203 29.86 11.29 35.32
CA GLY A 203 29.57 12.46 34.47
C GLY A 203 30.21 12.40 33.08
N GLU A 204 31.03 11.38 32.79
CA GLU A 204 31.50 11.06 31.45
C GLU A 204 30.56 10.01 30.82
N SER A 205 30.36 10.10 29.50
CA SER A 205 29.54 9.15 28.75
C SER A 205 30.45 8.25 27.92
N GLU A 206 30.50 6.97 28.24
CA GLU A 206 31.33 5.97 27.54
C GLU A 206 30.46 4.92 26.84
N TRP A 207 30.93 4.42 25.69
CA TRP A 207 30.28 3.34 24.94
C TRP A 207 30.79 1.98 25.38
N THR A 208 30.03 1.31 26.25
CA THR A 208 30.37 0.00 26.81
C THR A 208 29.63 -1.12 26.08
N ARG A 209 30.26 -2.30 25.98
CA ARG A 209 29.60 -3.49 25.41
C ARG A 209 28.47 -3.97 26.32
N VAL A 210 27.34 -4.34 25.74
CA VAL A 210 26.15 -4.76 26.51
C VAL A 210 26.45 -5.94 27.42
N GLU A 211 27.28 -6.89 26.98
CA GLU A 211 27.64 -8.08 27.75
C GLU A 211 28.41 -7.73 29.03
N GLN A 212 29.24 -6.68 28.98
CA GLN A 212 30.00 -6.20 30.15
C GLN A 212 29.05 -5.58 31.17
N VAL A 213 28.13 -4.73 30.70
CA VAL A 213 27.17 -4.07 31.59
C VAL A 213 26.22 -5.07 32.24
N VAL A 214 25.74 -6.07 31.49
CA VAL A 214 24.89 -7.14 32.04
C VAL A 214 25.65 -7.96 33.09
N ALA A 215 26.92 -8.30 32.84
CA ALA A 215 27.73 -9.03 33.80
C ALA A 215 27.98 -8.22 35.09
N GLU A 216 28.24 -6.92 34.99
CA GLU A 216 28.45 -6.03 36.15
C GLU A 216 27.17 -5.82 36.96
N GLU A 217 26.01 -5.72 36.30
CA GLU A 217 24.69 -5.66 36.95
C GLU A 217 24.33 -6.96 37.67
N GLU A 218 24.65 -8.11 37.09
CA GLU A 218 24.44 -9.41 37.77
C GLU A 218 25.33 -9.56 39.01
N ILE A 219 26.55 -9.00 38.99
CA ILE A 219 27.47 -9.01 40.13
C ILE A 219 27.03 -8.01 41.23
N SER A 220 26.47 -6.86 40.85
CA SER A 220 26.06 -5.79 41.78
C SER A 220 24.62 -5.92 42.30
N GLY A 221 23.72 -6.53 41.53
CA GLY A 221 22.28 -6.67 41.79
C GLY A 221 21.90 -7.59 42.94
N GLN A 222 22.87 -8.23 43.61
CA GLN A 222 22.62 -9.08 44.77
C GLN A 222 22.41 -8.30 46.08
N LYS A 223 22.39 -6.96 46.06
CA LYS A 223 22.38 -6.15 47.31
C LYS A 223 21.28 -5.12 47.50
N GLU A 224 20.44 -4.79 46.52
CA GLU A 224 19.40 -3.76 46.74
C GLU A 224 18.07 -4.11 46.07
N SER A 225 17.14 -4.66 46.85
CA SER A 225 15.71 -4.50 46.58
C SER A 225 14.96 -4.35 47.90
N ASN A 226 14.91 -3.11 48.41
CA ASN A 226 13.94 -2.71 49.41
C ASN A 226 13.53 -1.25 49.19
N SER A 227 12.22 -1.03 49.27
CA SER A 227 11.50 0.26 49.25
C SER A 227 11.15 0.82 47.87
N VAL A 228 9.91 0.56 47.43
CA VAL A 228 8.84 1.55 47.16
C VAL A 228 7.53 0.73 47.03
N ASP A 229 6.76 0.53 48.10
CA ASP A 229 5.69 -0.50 48.08
C ASP A 229 4.43 -0.13 48.89
N SER A 230 3.80 1.02 48.58
CA SER A 230 2.49 1.35 49.16
C SER A 230 1.44 1.78 48.12
N GLU A 231 1.79 2.55 47.10
CA GLU A 231 0.85 2.86 45.99
C GLU A 231 0.84 1.77 44.92
N ILE A 232 2.00 1.17 44.63
CA ILE A 232 2.14 0.05 43.69
C ILE A 232 1.34 -1.17 44.16
N SER A 233 1.25 -1.40 45.48
CA SER A 233 0.57 -2.56 46.06
C SER A 233 -0.96 -2.48 45.90
N SER A 234 -1.56 -1.28 45.95
CA SER A 234 -3.02 -1.11 45.78
C SER A 234 -3.46 -1.28 44.32
N LEU A 235 -2.67 -0.74 43.37
CA LEU A 235 -2.83 -0.97 41.93
C LEU A 235 -2.66 -2.44 41.56
N ARG A 236 -1.65 -3.11 42.12
CA ARG A 236 -1.43 -4.56 41.95
C ARG A 236 -2.58 -5.39 42.52
N LEU A 237 -3.15 -5.00 43.65
CA LEU A 237 -4.26 -5.73 44.27
C LEU A 237 -5.55 -5.62 43.44
N ARG A 238 -5.87 -4.43 42.92
CA ARG A 238 -7.02 -4.23 42.01
C ARG A 238 -6.84 -5.02 40.73
N ALA A 239 -5.68 -4.91 40.09
CA ALA A 239 -5.36 -5.68 38.87
C ALA A 239 -5.46 -7.19 39.11
N SER A 240 -4.88 -7.69 40.21
CA SER A 240 -4.95 -9.11 40.58
C SER A 240 -6.38 -9.57 40.86
N SER A 241 -7.18 -8.75 41.54
CA SER A 241 -8.60 -9.04 41.81
C SER A 241 -9.41 -9.09 40.52
N LEU A 242 -9.16 -8.18 39.58
CA LEU A 242 -9.82 -8.15 38.29
C LEU A 242 -9.49 -9.39 37.45
N VAL A 243 -8.22 -9.80 37.43
CA VAL A 243 -7.79 -11.05 36.78
C VAL A 243 -8.51 -12.26 37.38
N LYS A 244 -8.64 -12.33 38.72
CA LYS A 244 -9.39 -13.41 39.38
C LYS A 244 -10.86 -13.42 38.99
N VAL A 245 -11.52 -12.26 38.98
CA VAL A 245 -12.93 -12.12 38.57
C VAL A 245 -13.10 -12.56 37.11
N LEU A 246 -12.18 -12.18 36.22
CA LEU A 246 -12.22 -12.58 34.82
C LEU A 246 -12.02 -14.09 34.65
N ASN A 247 -11.07 -14.70 35.37
CA ASN A 247 -10.87 -16.14 35.36
C ASN A 247 -12.14 -16.88 35.83
N SER A 248 -12.76 -16.41 36.91
CA SER A 248 -14.02 -16.97 37.40
C SER A 248 -15.16 -16.78 36.40
N ALA A 249 -15.25 -15.63 35.73
CA ALA A 249 -16.26 -15.36 34.70
C ALA A 249 -16.09 -16.29 33.49
N ILE A 250 -14.86 -16.49 33.01
CA ILE A 250 -14.54 -17.39 31.89
C ILE A 250 -14.86 -18.86 32.22
N ALA A 251 -14.59 -19.28 33.47
CA ALA A 251 -14.88 -20.64 33.94
C ALA A 251 -16.35 -20.87 34.32
N SER A 252 -17.15 -19.80 34.47
CA SER A 252 -18.55 -19.90 34.89
C SER A 252 -19.45 -20.47 33.79
N SER A 253 -20.62 -20.99 34.18
CA SER A 253 -21.64 -21.41 33.22
C SER A 253 -22.28 -20.21 32.51
N PRO A 254 -22.76 -20.34 31.26
CA PRO A 254 -23.44 -19.25 30.55
C PRO A 254 -24.67 -18.68 31.27
N SER A 255 -25.27 -19.44 32.20
CA SER A 255 -26.40 -19.02 33.05
C SER A 255 -25.99 -18.11 34.21
N GLU A 256 -24.78 -18.24 34.74
CA GLU A 256 -24.28 -17.45 35.87
C GLU A 256 -23.61 -16.15 35.41
N LEU A 257 -23.05 -16.17 34.19
CA LEU A 257 -22.32 -15.06 33.60
C LEU A 257 -23.08 -13.71 33.61
N PRO A 258 -24.40 -13.63 33.31
CA PRO A 258 -25.11 -12.35 33.35
C PRO A 258 -25.04 -11.65 34.71
N GLN A 259 -25.09 -12.41 35.81
CA GLN A 259 -24.99 -11.83 37.16
C GLN A 259 -23.58 -11.33 37.46
N ILE A 260 -22.56 -12.07 37.01
CA ILE A 260 -21.15 -11.68 37.15
C ILE A 260 -20.89 -10.40 36.34
N LEU A 261 -21.32 -10.36 35.08
CA LEU A 261 -21.16 -9.20 34.20
C LEU A 261 -21.91 -7.97 34.71
N ALA A 262 -23.13 -8.12 35.25
CA ALA A 262 -23.88 -7.00 35.82
C ALA A 262 -23.12 -6.32 36.98
N ARG A 263 -22.37 -7.08 37.79
CA ARG A 263 -21.56 -6.55 38.89
C ARG A 263 -20.21 -6.04 38.40
N ALA A 264 -19.54 -6.80 37.54
CA ALA A 264 -18.18 -6.49 37.09
C ALA A 264 -18.15 -5.29 36.14
N SER A 265 -19.18 -5.09 35.32
CA SER A 265 -19.32 -3.93 34.42
C SER A 265 -19.46 -2.58 35.14
N LEU A 266 -19.70 -2.58 36.46
CA LEU A 266 -19.65 -1.36 37.28
C LEU A 266 -18.22 -0.80 37.38
N LEU A 267 -17.20 -1.61 37.10
CA LEU A 267 -15.81 -1.19 37.05
C LEU A 267 -15.48 -0.71 35.63
N SER A 268 -15.07 0.55 35.49
CA SER A 268 -14.76 1.17 34.20
C SER A 268 -13.61 0.48 33.44
N ASP A 269 -12.69 -0.16 34.16
CA ASP A 269 -11.55 -0.91 33.64
C ASP A 269 -11.86 -2.37 33.33
N PHE A 270 -13.08 -2.87 33.63
CA PHE A 270 -13.43 -4.27 33.41
C PHE A 270 -13.35 -4.69 31.94
N TYR A 271 -14.05 -3.99 31.04
CA TYR A 271 -14.07 -4.36 29.62
C TYR A 271 -12.70 -4.19 28.94
N PRO A 272 -11.92 -3.11 29.18
CA PRO A 272 -10.54 -3.01 28.72
C PRO A 272 -9.65 -4.18 29.21
N ALA A 273 -9.72 -4.53 30.49
CA ALA A 273 -8.94 -5.64 31.04
C ALA A 273 -9.40 -7.00 30.50
N ALA A 274 -10.71 -7.20 30.34
CA ALA A 274 -11.29 -8.38 29.72
C ALA A 274 -10.81 -8.53 28.27
N LYS A 275 -10.85 -7.45 27.48
CA LYS A 275 -10.33 -7.45 26.10
C LYS A 275 -8.85 -7.80 26.07
N SER A 276 -8.03 -7.11 26.87
CA SER A 276 -6.60 -7.38 26.96
C SER A 276 -6.31 -8.84 27.32
N LYS A 277 -7.03 -9.39 28.31
CA LYS A 277 -6.89 -10.79 28.72
C LYS A 277 -7.27 -11.79 27.62
N LEU A 278 -8.45 -11.62 27.00
CA LEU A 278 -8.92 -12.55 25.97
C LEU A 278 -8.02 -12.53 24.72
N TYR A 279 -7.43 -11.39 24.38
CA TYR A 279 -6.49 -11.30 23.26
C TYR A 279 -5.09 -11.83 23.63
N ALA A 280 -4.70 -11.79 24.91
CA ALA A 280 -3.47 -12.40 25.40
C ALA A 280 -3.54 -13.93 25.43
N ASP A 281 -4.71 -14.50 25.71
CA ASP A 281 -4.97 -15.94 25.61
C ASP A 281 -6.21 -16.23 24.76
N PRO A 282 -6.07 -16.24 23.42
CA PRO A 282 -7.20 -16.47 22.51
C PRO A 282 -7.86 -17.85 22.66
N THR A 283 -7.16 -18.82 23.27
CA THR A 283 -7.69 -20.18 23.43
C THR A 283 -8.85 -20.24 24.41
N ASP A 284 -8.89 -19.32 25.38
CA ASP A 284 -10.02 -19.15 26.31
C ASP A 284 -11.34 -18.93 25.53
N VAL A 285 -11.32 -18.10 24.49
CA VAL A 285 -12.50 -17.78 23.68
C VAL A 285 -12.94 -18.97 22.81
N SER A 286 -11.99 -19.69 22.23
CA SER A 286 -12.29 -20.90 21.45
C SER A 286 -12.92 -21.99 22.34
N ASN A 287 -12.43 -22.15 23.57
CA ASN A 287 -12.82 -23.25 24.46
C ASN A 287 -14.01 -22.93 25.37
N SER A 288 -14.28 -21.66 25.70
CA SER A 288 -15.33 -21.27 26.64
C SER A 288 -16.44 -20.44 25.99
N ALA A 289 -17.69 -20.91 26.10
CA ALA A 289 -18.88 -20.16 25.72
C ALA A 289 -19.02 -18.85 26.53
N SER A 290 -18.64 -18.87 27.81
CA SER A 290 -18.67 -17.68 28.66
C SER A 290 -17.65 -16.64 28.19
N ALA A 291 -16.46 -17.06 27.76
CA ALA A 291 -15.47 -16.16 27.15
C ALA A 291 -16.00 -15.53 25.85
N ARG A 292 -16.69 -16.30 24.99
CA ARG A 292 -17.35 -15.76 23.78
C ARG A 292 -18.43 -14.72 24.11
N ARG A 293 -19.26 -14.94 25.13
CA ARG A 293 -20.26 -13.95 25.56
C ARG A 293 -19.63 -12.69 26.14
N ILE A 294 -18.53 -12.82 26.88
CA ILE A 294 -17.74 -11.67 27.36
C ILE A 294 -17.19 -10.89 26.15
N LEU A 295 -16.60 -11.58 25.17
CA LEU A 295 -16.11 -10.98 23.94
C LEU A 295 -17.22 -10.25 23.19
N SER A 296 -18.37 -10.88 22.98
CA SER A 296 -19.53 -10.29 22.31
C SER A 296 -20.02 -9.02 23.02
N SER A 297 -20.01 -9.03 24.36
CA SER A 297 -20.35 -7.87 25.17
C SER A 297 -19.36 -6.71 25.01
N ILE A 298 -18.07 -7.00 24.82
CA ILE A 298 -17.03 -6.00 24.52
C ILE A 298 -17.27 -5.41 23.13
N LEU A 299 -17.46 -6.29 22.13
CA LEU A 299 -17.61 -5.92 20.72
C LEU A 299 -18.91 -5.17 20.41
N ARG A 300 -19.92 -5.26 21.28
CA ARG A 300 -21.21 -4.57 21.08
C ARG A 300 -21.12 -3.06 20.90
N LYS A 301 -20.02 -2.43 21.34
CA LYS A 301 -19.78 -0.98 21.20
C LYS A 301 -18.82 -0.65 20.05
N GLU A 302 -18.39 -1.64 19.28
CA GLU A 302 -17.37 -1.51 18.24
C GLU A 302 -18.01 -1.71 16.86
N ASN A 303 -17.70 -0.82 15.92
CA ASN A 303 -18.09 -0.95 14.51
C ASN A 303 -17.06 -1.76 13.70
N THR A 304 -15.90 -2.03 14.30
CA THR A 304 -14.79 -2.80 13.74
C THR A 304 -14.60 -4.03 14.62
N ILE A 305 -15.00 -5.19 14.11
CA ILE A 305 -14.99 -6.44 14.88
C ILE A 305 -13.78 -7.28 14.46
N HIS A 306 -12.88 -7.51 15.43
CA HIS A 306 -11.62 -8.21 15.21
C HIS A 306 -11.65 -9.63 15.80
N LEU A 307 -11.91 -10.63 14.96
CA LEU A 307 -11.99 -12.05 15.37
C LEU A 307 -10.78 -12.91 14.94
N GLY A 308 -9.87 -12.37 14.13
CA GLY A 308 -8.66 -13.08 13.67
C GLY A 308 -7.70 -13.64 14.74
N PRO A 309 -7.72 -13.23 16.03
CA PRO A 309 -6.98 -13.92 17.09
C PRO A 309 -7.54 -15.27 17.50
N PHE A 310 -8.82 -15.50 17.26
CA PHE A 310 -9.54 -16.63 17.82
C PHE A 310 -9.74 -17.71 16.77
N GLU A 311 -9.38 -18.94 17.12
CA GLU A 311 -9.62 -20.12 16.28
C GLU A 311 -11.04 -20.60 16.52
N LEU A 312 -12.01 -19.88 15.96
CA LEU A 312 -13.45 -20.13 16.12
C LEU A 312 -14.00 -20.92 14.95
N THR A 313 -15.01 -21.77 15.19
CA THR A 313 -15.80 -22.37 14.10
C THR A 313 -16.77 -21.34 13.50
N THR A 314 -17.33 -21.63 12.33
CA THR A 314 -18.33 -20.76 11.68
C THR A 314 -19.54 -20.49 12.58
N GLU A 315 -19.99 -21.50 13.34
CA GLU A 315 -21.12 -21.39 14.27
C GLU A 315 -20.78 -20.48 15.45
N GLN A 316 -19.57 -20.62 15.99
CA GLN A 316 -19.09 -19.77 17.09
C GLN A 316 -18.90 -18.32 16.65
N ILE A 317 -18.45 -18.08 15.41
CA ILE A 317 -18.36 -16.73 14.85
C ILE A 317 -19.75 -16.13 14.71
N SER A 318 -20.72 -16.88 14.15
CA SER A 318 -22.11 -16.42 14.08
C SER A 318 -22.68 -16.11 15.45
N GLU A 319 -22.45 -16.96 16.46
CA GLU A 319 -22.85 -16.72 17.85
C GLU A 319 -22.31 -15.37 18.37
N VAL A 320 -21.00 -15.13 18.19
CA VAL A 320 -20.36 -13.89 18.64
C VAL A 320 -20.90 -12.66 17.91
N LEU A 321 -21.04 -12.75 16.59
CA LEU A 321 -21.51 -11.64 15.76
C LEU A 321 -22.98 -11.29 16.03
N GLU A 322 -23.83 -12.28 16.29
CA GLU A 322 -25.25 -12.08 16.63
C GLU A 322 -25.42 -11.41 17.99
N GLU A 323 -24.59 -11.75 18.97
CA GLU A 323 -24.67 -11.13 20.30
C GLU A 323 -23.99 -9.76 20.37
N ALA A 324 -22.93 -9.56 19.58
CA ALA A 324 -22.22 -8.30 19.45
C ALA A 324 -23.05 -7.26 18.69
N SER A 325 -23.58 -7.61 17.52
CA SER A 325 -24.26 -6.66 16.64
C SER A 325 -25.76 -6.63 16.91
N LYS A 326 -26.24 -5.63 17.67
CA LYS A 326 -27.69 -5.39 17.80
C LYS A 326 -28.34 -4.99 16.47
N ASP A 327 -27.59 -4.27 15.65
CA ASP A 327 -27.94 -3.94 14.28
C ASP A 327 -26.75 -4.29 13.36
N PRO A 328 -26.89 -5.22 12.40
CA PRO A 328 -25.85 -5.52 11.43
C PRO A 328 -25.43 -4.32 10.56
N ILE A 329 -26.23 -3.26 10.53
CA ILE A 329 -25.95 -2.02 9.77
C ILE A 329 -24.81 -1.20 10.40
N ASP A 330 -24.46 -1.43 11.67
CA ASP A 330 -23.42 -0.67 12.38
C ASP A 330 -22.00 -1.19 12.16
N VAL A 331 -21.85 -2.40 11.61
CA VAL A 331 -20.53 -3.03 11.42
C VAL A 331 -19.97 -2.63 10.06
N ILE A 332 -18.86 -1.89 10.09
CA ILE A 332 -18.15 -1.40 8.90
C ILE A 332 -16.91 -2.23 8.58
N SER A 333 -16.35 -2.95 9.56
CA SER A 333 -15.11 -3.71 9.37
C SER A 333 -15.14 -5.05 10.09
N LEU A 334 -14.76 -6.11 9.38
CA LEU A 334 -14.68 -7.48 9.88
C LEU A 334 -13.30 -8.05 9.62
N ASN A 335 -12.71 -8.70 10.63
CA ASN A 335 -11.45 -9.41 10.48
C ASN A 335 -11.54 -10.87 10.90
N PHE A 336 -11.34 -11.78 9.94
CA PHE A 336 -11.27 -13.23 10.13
C PHE A 336 -9.87 -13.81 9.81
N SER A 337 -8.86 -12.95 9.70
CA SER A 337 -7.51 -13.32 9.29
C SER A 337 -6.89 -14.38 10.19
N GLY A 338 -6.32 -15.43 9.59
CA GLY A 338 -5.68 -16.56 10.26
C GLY A 338 -6.64 -17.65 10.73
N ASN A 339 -7.95 -17.47 10.55
CA ASN A 339 -8.92 -18.50 10.91
C ASN A 339 -9.13 -19.47 9.74
N VAL A 340 -8.65 -20.70 9.91
CA VAL A 340 -8.71 -21.78 8.91
C VAL A 340 -10.11 -22.38 8.74
N ASN A 341 -11.04 -22.12 9.68
CA ASN A 341 -12.40 -22.65 9.64
C ASN A 341 -13.34 -21.80 8.77
N ILE A 342 -12.89 -20.64 8.28
CA ILE A 342 -13.70 -19.79 7.41
C ILE A 342 -13.89 -20.49 6.07
N THR A 343 -15.15 -20.59 5.62
CA THR A 343 -15.53 -21.23 4.36
C THR A 343 -16.17 -20.23 3.39
N GLU A 344 -16.16 -20.57 2.10
CA GLU A 344 -16.80 -19.76 1.05
C GLU A 344 -18.31 -19.54 1.30
N PRO A 345 -19.12 -20.56 1.66
CA PRO A 345 -20.54 -20.35 1.99
C PRO A 345 -20.74 -19.41 3.18
N PHE A 346 -19.89 -19.51 4.20
CA PHE A 346 -19.97 -18.65 5.38
C PHE A 346 -19.66 -17.19 5.04
N LEU A 347 -18.62 -16.93 4.23
CA LEU A 347 -18.34 -15.56 3.77
C LEU A 347 -19.52 -14.97 2.99
N LYS A 348 -20.18 -15.76 2.15
CA LYS A 348 -21.37 -15.31 1.43
C LYS A 348 -22.51 -14.93 2.38
N GLU A 349 -22.73 -15.70 3.45
CA GLU A 349 -23.70 -15.37 4.50
C GLU A 349 -23.36 -14.05 5.20
N ILE A 350 -22.10 -13.87 5.58
CA ILE A 350 -21.60 -12.64 6.22
C ILE A 350 -21.83 -11.42 5.32
N LEU A 351 -21.50 -11.50 4.04
CA LEU A 351 -21.69 -10.39 3.09
C LEU A 351 -23.15 -9.99 2.92
N ILE A 352 -24.08 -10.95 3.02
CA ILE A 352 -25.53 -10.68 3.01
C ILE A 352 -25.97 -10.05 4.33
N LYS A 353 -25.46 -10.56 5.45
CA LYS A 353 -25.84 -10.12 6.80
C LYS A 353 -25.35 -8.70 7.13
N PHE A 354 -24.20 -8.30 6.61
CA PHE A 354 -23.57 -7.00 6.87
C PHE A 354 -23.47 -6.15 5.59
N PRO A 355 -24.58 -5.55 5.12
CA PRO A 355 -24.63 -4.84 3.84
C PRO A 355 -23.84 -3.53 3.82
N ARG A 356 -23.47 -2.98 4.99
CA ARG A 356 -22.63 -1.77 5.14
C ARG A 356 -21.16 -2.08 5.39
N LEU A 357 -20.75 -3.33 5.21
CA LEU A 357 -19.35 -3.68 5.35
C LEU A 357 -18.53 -2.86 4.34
N GLU A 358 -17.50 -2.18 4.83
CA GLU A 358 -16.56 -1.37 4.04
C GLU A 358 -15.20 -2.05 3.97
N THR A 359 -14.82 -2.83 4.99
CA THR A 359 -13.52 -3.50 5.03
C THR A 359 -13.63 -4.95 5.50
N LEU A 360 -12.94 -5.85 4.80
CA LEU A 360 -12.87 -7.26 5.14
C LEU A 360 -11.41 -7.74 5.16
N TYR A 361 -10.94 -8.21 6.30
CA TYR A 361 -9.60 -8.78 6.46
C TYR A 361 -9.64 -10.32 6.45
N LEU A 362 -8.96 -10.91 5.46
CA LEU A 362 -8.82 -12.34 5.21
C LEU A 362 -7.34 -12.75 5.06
N LEU A 363 -6.43 -12.10 5.78
CA LEU A 363 -5.00 -12.45 5.76
C LEU A 363 -4.80 -13.90 6.27
N ASN A 364 -3.91 -14.64 5.62
CA ASN A 364 -3.56 -16.03 5.94
C ASN A 364 -4.80 -16.95 6.02
N THR A 365 -5.70 -16.83 5.04
CA THR A 365 -6.85 -17.73 4.85
C THR A 365 -6.74 -18.50 3.52
N PRO A 366 -5.73 -19.36 3.35
CA PRO A 366 -5.44 -20.03 2.07
C PRO A 366 -6.50 -21.06 1.66
N GLN A 367 -7.38 -21.47 2.57
CA GLN A 367 -8.44 -22.44 2.30
C GLN A 367 -9.52 -21.92 1.34
N ILE A 368 -9.59 -20.60 1.14
CA ILE A 368 -10.40 -19.96 0.11
C ILE A 368 -9.43 -19.26 -0.84
N SER A 369 -9.40 -19.67 -2.10
CA SER A 369 -8.52 -19.05 -3.09
C SER A 369 -8.84 -17.57 -3.28
N LEU A 370 -7.83 -16.77 -3.63
CA LEU A 370 -8.01 -15.36 -3.94
C LEU A 370 -9.10 -15.12 -5.01
N GLU A 371 -9.13 -15.95 -6.06
CA GLU A 371 -10.16 -15.87 -7.11
C GLU A 371 -11.59 -15.97 -6.55
N LYS A 372 -11.82 -16.90 -5.62
CA LYS A 372 -13.13 -17.09 -4.98
C LYS A 372 -13.49 -15.91 -4.08
N LYS A 373 -12.52 -15.38 -3.31
CA LYS A 373 -12.71 -14.19 -2.47
C LYS A 373 -13.12 -12.98 -3.33
N ILE A 374 -12.39 -12.73 -4.41
CA ILE A 374 -12.71 -11.66 -5.38
C ILE A 374 -14.07 -11.91 -6.03
N GLY A 375 -14.38 -13.16 -6.39
CA GLY A 375 -15.66 -13.56 -6.95
C GLY A 375 -16.85 -13.24 -6.05
N LEU A 376 -16.72 -13.49 -4.74
CA LEU A 376 -17.75 -13.18 -3.73
C LEU A 376 -17.96 -11.68 -3.54
N LEU A 377 -16.90 -10.88 -3.62
CA LEU A 377 -16.94 -9.43 -3.42
C LEU A 377 -17.29 -8.65 -4.70
N ARG A 378 -17.51 -9.34 -5.82
CA ARG A 378 -17.81 -8.71 -7.09
C ARG A 378 -19.09 -7.87 -6.99
N GLY A 379 -18.98 -6.58 -7.33
CA GLY A 379 -20.09 -5.63 -7.27
C GLY A 379 -20.33 -5.03 -5.89
N THR A 380 -19.45 -5.29 -4.92
CA THR A 380 -19.45 -4.64 -3.60
C THR A 380 -18.39 -3.53 -3.55
N THR A 381 -18.51 -2.61 -2.59
CA THR A 381 -17.50 -1.56 -2.32
C THR A 381 -16.51 -1.97 -1.23
N ILE A 382 -16.50 -3.24 -0.83
CA ILE A 382 -15.72 -3.73 0.30
C ILE A 382 -14.22 -3.77 -0.06
N GLN A 383 -13.40 -3.11 0.75
CA GLN A 383 -11.94 -3.24 0.68
C GLN A 383 -11.50 -4.58 1.27
N LEU A 384 -10.92 -5.44 0.42
CA LEU A 384 -10.38 -6.73 0.83
C LEU A 384 -8.91 -6.60 1.22
N TYR A 385 -8.54 -7.04 2.42
CA TYR A 385 -7.16 -7.29 2.82
C TYR A 385 -6.88 -8.79 2.78
N ASP A 386 -6.04 -9.22 1.83
CA ASP A 386 -5.70 -10.63 1.61
C ASP A 386 -4.18 -10.81 1.43
N THR A 387 -3.63 -11.90 1.97
CA THR A 387 -2.18 -12.18 1.92
C THR A 387 -1.69 -12.34 0.50
N GLU A 388 -2.41 -13.08 -0.36
CA GLU A 388 -2.00 -13.30 -1.74
C GLU A 388 -2.04 -11.98 -2.49
N LEU A 389 -3.14 -11.22 -2.36
CA LEU A 389 -3.30 -9.92 -3.00
C LEU A 389 -2.17 -8.94 -2.64
N LEU A 390 -1.81 -8.87 -1.35
CA LEU A 390 -0.72 -8.04 -0.85
C LEU A 390 0.66 -8.54 -1.28
N ALA A 391 0.83 -9.85 -1.52
CA ALA A 391 2.09 -10.44 -1.95
C ALA A 391 2.35 -10.31 -3.46
N LEU A 392 1.30 -10.26 -4.29
CA LEU A 392 1.39 -10.20 -5.75
C LEU A 392 2.35 -9.13 -6.33
N PRO A 393 2.52 -7.93 -5.74
CA PRO A 393 3.50 -6.96 -6.20
C PRO A 393 4.95 -7.36 -5.97
N PHE A 394 5.22 -8.35 -5.13
CA PHE A 394 6.57 -8.75 -4.74
C PHE A 394 6.99 -10.09 -5.35
N VAL A 395 6.07 -10.76 -6.05
CA VAL A 395 6.33 -12.01 -6.78
C VAL A 395 7.04 -11.71 -8.09
N ASP A 396 8.03 -12.54 -8.45
CA ASP A 396 8.76 -12.43 -9.71
C ASP A 396 7.88 -12.76 -10.93
N GLU A 397 8.07 -12.06 -12.06
CA GLU A 397 7.26 -12.19 -13.26
C GLU A 397 7.32 -13.60 -13.88
N SER A 398 8.42 -14.33 -13.67
CA SER A 398 8.56 -15.70 -14.17
C SER A 398 7.56 -16.69 -13.54
N ASP A 399 7.12 -16.44 -12.30
CA ASP A 399 6.10 -17.25 -11.62
C ASP A 399 4.66 -16.82 -11.91
N ARG A 400 4.44 -15.57 -12.39
CA ARG A 400 3.11 -15.13 -12.84
C ARG A 400 2.59 -15.98 -14.01
N MET A 401 3.50 -16.51 -14.84
CA MET A 401 3.14 -17.44 -15.92
C MET A 401 2.84 -18.87 -15.44
N MET A 402 3.24 -19.26 -14.21
CA MET A 402 2.98 -20.60 -13.66
C MET A 402 1.69 -20.72 -12.84
N TYR A 403 1.09 -19.60 -12.44
CA TYR A 403 -0.34 -19.58 -12.10
C TYR A 403 -1.13 -19.74 -13.40
N ASP A 404 -1.36 -20.99 -13.77
CA ASP A 404 -1.95 -21.45 -15.02
C ASP A 404 -3.40 -20.95 -15.13
N PHE A 405 -3.59 -19.70 -15.59
CA PHE A 405 -4.85 -19.16 -16.08
C PHE A 405 -5.32 -19.87 -17.38
N LYS A 406 -4.70 -20.97 -17.79
CA LYS A 406 -5.01 -21.71 -19.02
C LYS A 406 -6.40 -22.36 -19.05
N THR A 407 -7.11 -22.42 -17.93
CA THR A 407 -8.53 -22.83 -17.87
C THR A 407 -9.49 -21.65 -17.72
N PHE A 408 -9.01 -20.41 -17.73
CA PHE A 408 -9.88 -19.24 -17.77
C PHE A 408 -10.46 -19.11 -19.18
N GLU A 409 -11.60 -19.75 -19.42
CA GLU A 409 -12.41 -19.47 -20.60
C GLU A 409 -12.73 -17.96 -20.60
N PRO A 410 -12.35 -17.21 -21.64
CA PRO A 410 -12.65 -15.79 -21.73
C PRO A 410 -14.17 -15.63 -21.91
N ARG A 411 -14.87 -15.41 -20.80
CA ARG A 411 -16.25 -14.92 -20.85
C ARG A 411 -16.22 -13.45 -21.24
N VAL A 412 -17.08 -13.12 -22.20
CA VAL A 412 -17.14 -11.90 -23.04
C VAL A 412 -17.49 -10.61 -22.28
N ILE A 413 -17.22 -10.51 -20.97
CA ILE A 413 -17.59 -9.34 -20.16
C ILE A 413 -16.44 -8.96 -19.22
N PRO A 414 -15.87 -7.73 -19.34
CA PRO A 414 -14.75 -7.32 -18.51
C PRO A 414 -15.16 -7.11 -17.05
N LEU A 415 -14.23 -7.43 -16.15
CA LEU A 415 -14.37 -7.27 -14.70
C LEU A 415 -14.09 -5.82 -14.28
N TYR A 416 -15.15 -5.03 -14.12
CA TYR A 416 -15.10 -3.73 -13.46
C TYR A 416 -15.89 -3.81 -12.16
N GLY A 417 -15.24 -3.60 -11.01
CA GLY A 417 -15.88 -3.76 -9.70
C GLY A 417 -15.39 -2.81 -8.61
N TYR A 418 -14.43 -1.94 -8.87
CA TYR A 418 -13.94 -0.99 -7.89
C TYR A 418 -13.74 0.34 -8.59
N ILE A 419 -14.71 1.25 -8.38
CA ILE A 419 -14.86 2.53 -9.09
C ILE A 419 -15.18 2.30 -10.58
N LYS A 420 -16.38 2.67 -11.05
CA LYS A 420 -16.58 2.80 -12.50
C LYS A 420 -15.60 3.89 -12.94
N PRO A 421 -14.53 3.59 -13.68
CA PRO A 421 -13.59 4.62 -14.06
C PRO A 421 -14.39 5.66 -14.84
N ALA A 422 -14.17 6.94 -14.53
CA ALA A 422 -14.88 8.00 -15.22
C ALA A 422 -14.63 7.92 -16.74
N ILE A 423 -13.52 7.32 -17.16
CA ILE A 423 -13.17 6.97 -18.53
C ILE A 423 -13.20 5.44 -18.71
N ASN A 424 -14.10 4.94 -19.54
CA ASN A 424 -14.32 3.52 -19.84
C ASN A 424 -13.22 2.92 -20.72
N GLN A 425 -12.71 3.66 -21.72
CA GLN A 425 -11.57 3.24 -22.53
C GLN A 425 -10.79 4.45 -23.08
N MET A 426 -9.52 4.24 -23.45
CA MET A 426 -8.67 5.22 -24.11
C MET A 426 -8.30 4.74 -25.51
N ILE A 427 -8.45 5.62 -26.50
CA ILE A 427 -8.20 5.34 -27.92
C ILE A 427 -7.10 6.29 -28.37
N VAL A 428 -5.92 5.74 -28.69
CA VAL A 428 -4.74 6.51 -29.09
C VAL A 428 -4.45 6.26 -30.57
N MET A 429 -4.37 7.34 -31.34
CA MET A 429 -3.92 7.34 -32.72
C MET A 429 -2.63 8.15 -32.82
N ALA A 430 -1.58 7.56 -33.36
CA ALA A 430 -0.37 8.30 -33.74
C ALA A 430 -0.34 8.40 -35.27
N CYS A 431 -0.29 9.62 -35.80
CA CYS A 431 -0.22 9.89 -37.22
C CYS A 431 0.92 10.86 -37.56
N CYS A 432 1.48 10.71 -38.75
CA CYS A 432 2.23 11.81 -39.36
C CYS A 432 1.27 12.96 -39.65
N SER A 433 1.75 14.21 -39.59
CA SER A 433 1.02 15.45 -39.91
C SER A 433 -0.34 15.25 -40.61
N THR A 434 -1.42 15.56 -39.89
CA THR A 434 -2.83 15.42 -40.35
C THR A 434 -3.11 16.20 -41.63
N GLU A 435 -2.33 17.23 -41.95
CA GLU A 435 -2.41 18.01 -43.19
C GLU A 435 -2.18 17.17 -44.46
N ARG A 436 -1.44 16.07 -44.36
CA ARG A 436 -1.14 15.18 -45.50
C ARG A 436 -2.11 13.99 -45.60
N VAL A 437 -3.04 13.87 -44.66
CA VAL A 437 -3.99 12.77 -44.62
C VAL A 437 -5.18 13.10 -45.54
N PRO A 438 -5.58 12.18 -46.44
CA PRO A 438 -6.80 12.37 -47.22
C PRO A 438 -7.99 12.61 -46.29
N ARG A 439 -8.80 13.62 -46.60
CA ARG A 439 -10.03 13.90 -45.84
C ARG A 439 -11.24 13.29 -46.55
N ASP A 440 -12.21 12.85 -45.76
CA ASP A 440 -13.51 12.43 -46.25
C ASP A 440 -14.31 13.63 -46.77
N THR A 441 -15.43 13.37 -47.44
CA THR A 441 -16.30 14.42 -47.99
C THR A 441 -16.90 15.32 -46.92
N ASP A 442 -16.93 14.87 -45.66
CA ASP A 442 -17.38 15.64 -44.49
C ASP A 442 -16.25 16.43 -43.81
N GLY A 443 -15.01 16.32 -44.30
CA GLY A 443 -13.84 17.00 -43.74
C GLY A 443 -13.08 16.22 -42.66
N GLY A 444 -13.58 15.06 -42.22
CA GLY A 444 -12.89 14.18 -41.27
C GLY A 444 -11.67 13.48 -41.88
N LEU A 445 -10.82 12.87 -41.03
CA LEU A 445 -9.69 12.07 -41.50
C LEU A 445 -10.21 10.79 -42.18
N ASN A 446 -9.81 10.52 -43.41
CA ASN A 446 -10.13 9.28 -44.10
C ASN A 446 -9.19 8.16 -43.61
N ILE A 447 -9.49 7.65 -42.42
CA ILE A 447 -8.69 6.64 -41.71
C ILE A 447 -8.66 5.32 -42.50
N GLU A 448 -9.73 4.99 -43.22
CA GLU A 448 -9.76 3.81 -44.10
C GLU A 448 -8.70 3.91 -45.20
N SER A 449 -8.61 5.06 -45.88
CA SER A 449 -7.59 5.33 -46.88
C SER A 449 -6.18 5.32 -46.27
N MET A 450 -6.02 5.72 -44.99
CA MET A 450 -4.74 5.61 -44.29
C MET A 450 -4.31 4.16 -44.08
N PHE A 451 -5.25 3.27 -43.77
CA PHE A 451 -4.99 1.83 -43.69
C PHE A 451 -4.63 1.24 -45.04
N GLU A 452 -5.42 1.55 -46.07
CA GLU A 452 -5.20 1.06 -47.43
C GLU A 452 -3.86 1.53 -48.02
N LYS A 453 -3.44 2.75 -47.70
CA LYS A 453 -2.17 3.35 -48.18
C LYS A 453 -0.97 3.01 -47.29
N GLY A 454 -1.14 2.27 -46.21
CA GLY A 454 -0.06 1.91 -45.28
C GLY A 454 0.60 3.10 -44.57
N ILE A 455 -0.05 4.26 -44.54
CA ILE A 455 0.50 5.50 -43.96
C ILE A 455 0.72 5.34 -42.44
N LEU A 456 -0.12 4.53 -41.79
CA LEU A 456 -0.01 4.21 -40.36
C LEU A 456 1.16 3.27 -40.00
N LEU A 457 1.70 2.51 -40.96
CA LEU A 457 2.80 1.56 -40.67
C LEU A 457 4.14 2.26 -40.35
N ASN A 458 4.38 3.46 -40.89
CA ASN A 458 5.58 4.25 -40.60
C ASN A 458 5.41 5.22 -39.43
N ALA A 459 4.17 5.57 -39.06
CA ALA A 459 3.87 6.46 -37.92
C ALA A 459 3.99 5.76 -36.54
N LEU A 460 4.08 4.42 -36.53
CA LEU A 460 4.21 3.64 -35.30
C LEU A 460 5.56 3.85 -34.58
N ALA A 461 6.59 4.39 -35.26
CA ALA A 461 7.82 4.85 -34.59
C ALA A 461 7.57 6.10 -33.70
N GLY A 462 6.52 6.87 -33.98
CA GLY A 462 6.10 8.04 -33.20
C GLY A 462 5.17 7.73 -32.01
N THR A 463 4.77 6.47 -31.80
CA THR A 463 3.95 6.07 -30.62
C THR A 463 4.71 6.19 -29.31
N MET A 464 6.05 6.14 -29.34
CA MET A 464 6.89 6.54 -28.22
C MET A 464 6.61 7.99 -27.79
N PHE A 465 6.21 8.85 -28.72
CA PHE A 465 6.11 10.29 -28.51
C PHE A 465 4.76 10.73 -27.92
N VAL A 466 3.64 10.09 -28.27
CA VAL A 466 2.33 10.36 -27.62
C VAL A 466 2.29 9.78 -26.21
N HIS A 467 2.97 8.64 -26.03
CA HIS A 467 3.24 8.08 -24.70
C HIS A 467 4.15 9.01 -23.86
N TYR A 468 5.07 9.73 -24.50
CA TYR A 468 5.98 10.73 -23.93
C TYR A 468 5.35 12.11 -23.69
N VAL A 469 4.29 12.47 -24.40
CA VAL A 469 3.55 13.75 -24.21
C VAL A 469 2.46 13.62 -23.15
N MET A 470 1.78 12.46 -23.06
CA MET A 470 0.82 12.21 -21.98
C MET A 470 1.47 11.76 -20.68
N ASN A 471 2.72 11.26 -20.72
CA ASN A 471 3.55 11.02 -19.54
C ASN A 471 4.77 11.94 -19.56
N GLN A 472 4.63 13.07 -18.87
CA GLN A 472 5.68 13.96 -18.39
C GLN A 472 7.09 13.32 -18.33
N GLN A 473 8.07 13.97 -18.98
CA GLN A 473 9.51 13.69 -19.00
C GLN A 473 10.14 13.37 -17.62
N ARG A 474 9.55 13.82 -16.50
CA ARG A 474 10.04 13.47 -15.16
C ARG A 474 9.79 12.01 -14.75
N TYR A 475 8.87 11.32 -15.43
CA TYR A 475 8.59 9.89 -15.22
C TYR A 475 9.29 8.99 -16.24
N LEU A 476 9.86 9.54 -17.34
CA LEU A 476 10.50 8.76 -18.41
C LEU A 476 12.02 8.92 -18.52
N ASP A 477 12.65 9.88 -17.84
CA ASP A 477 14.09 9.72 -17.49
C ASP A 477 14.29 8.52 -16.53
N ILE A 478 13.19 7.92 -16.03
CA ILE A 478 13.13 6.72 -15.22
C ILE A 478 12.76 5.46 -16.06
N GLY A 479 12.29 5.62 -17.31
CA GLY A 479 11.55 4.57 -18.02
C GLY A 479 12.23 3.91 -19.22
N MET A 480 13.48 4.24 -19.56
CA MET A 480 14.16 3.61 -20.72
C MET A 480 15.16 2.50 -20.38
N MET A 481 15.30 2.09 -19.12
CA MET A 481 16.05 0.90 -18.74
C MET A 481 15.44 0.25 -17.47
N ASN A 482 14.65 -0.83 -17.64
CA ASN A 482 14.30 -1.82 -16.58
C ASN A 482 13.10 -1.48 -15.63
N PRO A 483 12.55 -2.43 -14.83
CA PRO A 483 11.17 -2.96 -14.81
C PRO A 483 10.20 -2.24 -13.82
N PRO A 484 9.30 -1.34 -14.28
CA PRO A 484 8.50 -0.48 -13.37
C PRO A 484 6.98 -0.67 -13.36
N ALA A 485 6.36 -1.54 -14.17
CA ALA A 485 4.90 -1.80 -14.04
C ALA A 485 4.54 -2.34 -12.63
N LEU A 486 5.45 -3.13 -12.06
CA LEU A 486 5.40 -3.61 -10.69
C LEU A 486 5.56 -2.49 -9.65
N ASN A 487 6.35 -1.46 -9.95
CA ASN A 487 6.51 -0.30 -9.08
C ASN A 487 5.28 0.61 -9.14
N ILE A 488 4.63 0.77 -10.30
CA ILE A 488 3.39 1.54 -10.43
C ILE A 488 2.22 0.87 -9.70
N ALA A 489 2.11 -0.47 -9.78
CA ALA A 489 1.14 -1.21 -8.96
C ALA A 489 1.43 -1.05 -7.46
N LYS A 490 2.70 -1.13 -7.02
CA LYS A 490 3.11 -0.78 -5.63
C LYS A 490 2.82 0.68 -5.27
N GLN A 491 2.87 1.60 -6.23
CA GLN A 491 2.66 3.04 -6.05
C GLN A 491 1.18 3.42 -5.97
N LEU A 492 0.26 2.57 -6.43
CA LEU A 492 -1.19 2.78 -6.34
C LEU A 492 -1.83 1.98 -5.18
N ALA A 493 -1.01 1.22 -4.44
CA ALA A 493 -1.26 0.73 -3.09
C ALA A 493 -1.16 1.83 -2.03
N MET A 494 -0.71 3.03 -2.42
CA MET A 494 -0.47 4.10 -1.49
C MET A 494 -1.75 4.46 -0.73
N PRO A 495 -1.62 5.00 0.48
CA PRO A 495 -2.76 5.36 1.29
C PRO A 495 -3.78 6.17 0.49
N HIS A 496 -5.05 6.08 0.89
CA HIS A 496 -6.09 7.07 0.54
C HIS A 496 -5.73 8.50 1.02
N ALA A 497 -4.44 8.81 1.27
CA ALA A 497 -3.88 10.07 1.75
C ALA A 497 -4.16 11.28 0.86
N PHE A 498 -4.73 11.09 -0.34
CA PHE A 498 -5.15 12.19 -1.20
C PHE A 498 -6.65 12.51 -1.11
N GLU A 499 -7.45 11.72 -0.38
CA GLU A 499 -8.84 12.06 -0.05
C GLU A 499 -8.90 12.75 1.33
N ASP A 500 -9.04 14.07 1.31
CA ASP A 500 -9.47 15.04 2.35
C ASP A 500 -8.82 15.04 3.75
N ASN A 501 -7.92 14.11 4.05
CA ASN A 501 -7.26 14.08 5.35
C ASN A 501 -5.78 13.73 5.17
N GLU A 502 -4.94 14.76 4.98
CA GLU A 502 -3.46 14.70 4.89
C GLU A 502 -2.79 13.95 6.07
N SER A 503 -3.56 13.51 7.07
CA SER A 503 -3.14 12.71 8.21
C SER A 503 -3.34 11.19 8.07
N SER A 504 -4.01 10.70 7.02
CA SER A 504 -4.30 9.27 6.87
C SER A 504 -3.13 8.51 6.23
N PHE A 505 -2.26 7.92 7.07
CA PHE A 505 -1.19 6.99 6.65
C PHE A 505 -1.69 5.53 6.49
N ALA A 506 -2.97 5.34 6.18
CA ALA A 506 -3.58 4.01 6.03
C ALA A 506 -3.08 3.30 4.77
N VAL A 507 -2.41 2.16 4.87
CA VAL A 507 -1.94 1.39 3.71
C VAL A 507 -3.06 0.45 3.26
N GLY A 508 -3.55 0.63 2.03
CA GLY A 508 -4.60 -0.19 1.44
C GLY A 508 -4.06 -1.34 0.58
N THR A 509 -4.96 -2.24 0.19
CA THR A 509 -4.67 -3.16 -0.91
C THR A 509 -4.72 -2.43 -2.25
N ILE A 510 -3.85 -2.85 -3.17
CA ILE A 510 -3.84 -2.34 -4.54
C ILE A 510 -5.16 -2.78 -5.18
N SER A 511 -5.87 -1.82 -5.80
CA SER A 511 -7.09 -2.14 -6.53
C SER A 511 -6.85 -3.23 -7.56
N ASP A 512 -7.74 -4.22 -7.59
CA ASP A 512 -7.77 -5.36 -8.52
C ASP A 512 -7.68 -4.90 -10.00
N TYR A 513 -8.09 -3.64 -10.27
CA TYR A 513 -7.98 -2.96 -11.56
C TYR A 513 -6.55 -2.93 -12.11
N PHE A 514 -5.51 -2.85 -11.25
CA PHE A 514 -4.11 -2.76 -11.68
C PHE A 514 -3.45 -4.11 -11.97
N TYR A 515 -4.01 -5.21 -11.45
CA TYR A 515 -3.50 -6.55 -11.73
C TYR A 515 -4.08 -7.14 -13.02
N ARG A 516 -5.16 -6.54 -13.54
CA ARG A 516 -5.66 -6.82 -14.87
C ARG A 516 -5.14 -5.79 -15.86
N THR A 517 -3.88 -5.92 -16.27
CA THR A 517 -3.66 -5.84 -17.72
C THR A 517 -4.54 -6.93 -18.32
N PRO A 518 -5.49 -6.61 -19.21
CA PRO A 518 -6.27 -7.63 -19.88
C PRO A 518 -5.28 -8.61 -20.52
N ASN A 519 -5.17 -9.82 -19.96
CA ASN A 519 -4.63 -10.98 -20.66
C ASN A 519 -5.69 -11.46 -21.68
N ASP A 520 -6.25 -10.51 -22.44
CA ASP A 520 -6.56 -10.83 -23.82
C ASP A 520 -5.20 -11.14 -24.44
N ASN A 521 -5.06 -12.26 -25.14
CA ASN A 521 -3.85 -12.66 -25.88
C ASN A 521 -3.52 -11.70 -27.05
N TRP A 522 -3.60 -10.39 -26.84
CA TRP A 522 -3.51 -9.35 -27.85
C TRP A 522 -2.84 -8.09 -27.25
N SER A 523 -1.61 -7.84 -27.70
CA SER A 523 -0.68 -6.71 -27.43
C SER A 523 0.28 -6.92 -26.24
N LEU A 524 1.60 -6.76 -26.36
CA LEU A 524 2.43 -5.96 -27.28
C LEU A 524 3.37 -6.80 -28.18
N SER A 525 3.43 -6.46 -29.47
CA SER A 525 4.59 -6.69 -30.35
C SER A 525 5.04 -5.33 -30.88
N HIS A 526 6.35 -5.06 -30.84
CA HIS A 526 6.99 -3.88 -31.41
C HIS A 526 6.94 -3.84 -32.95
N ILE A 527 6.43 -4.86 -33.62
CA ILE A 527 6.39 -4.92 -35.09
C ILE A 527 5.16 -5.76 -35.50
N GLY A 528 4.13 -5.12 -36.07
CA GLY A 528 2.94 -5.79 -36.62
C GLY A 528 1.68 -5.57 -35.79
N GLY A 529 0.89 -4.56 -36.18
CA GLY A 529 -0.33 -4.17 -35.50
C GLY A 529 -1.43 -5.23 -35.53
N TRP A 530 -2.15 -5.31 -34.42
CA TRP A 530 -3.50 -5.86 -34.33
C TRP A 530 -4.32 -5.05 -33.32
N TRP A 531 -5.58 -4.83 -33.67
CA TRP A 531 -6.54 -3.97 -33.00
C TRP A 531 -7.22 -4.72 -31.86
N LYS A 532 -7.32 -4.10 -30.68
CA LYS A 532 -8.31 -4.52 -29.69
C LYS A 532 -9.69 -4.27 -30.29
N LYS A 533 -10.63 -5.21 -30.16
CA LYS A 533 -12.04 -4.92 -30.46
C LYS A 533 -12.51 -3.87 -29.46
N TYR A 534 -12.56 -2.61 -29.88
CA TYR A 534 -13.05 -1.53 -29.03
C TYR A 534 -14.49 -1.83 -28.65
N SER A 535 -14.83 -1.65 -27.37
CA SER A 535 -16.23 -1.76 -26.95
C SER A 535 -17.00 -0.60 -27.57
N LYS A 536 -18.18 -0.91 -28.13
CA LYS A 536 -19.15 0.12 -28.55
C LYS A 536 -19.29 1.15 -27.42
N ILE A 537 -19.20 2.42 -27.77
CA ILE A 537 -19.36 3.51 -26.83
C ILE A 537 -20.84 3.59 -26.45
N SER A 538 -21.12 3.42 -25.16
CA SER A 538 -22.49 3.47 -24.64
C SER A 538 -22.83 4.88 -24.12
N PRO A 539 -24.12 5.28 -24.14
CA PRO A 539 -24.52 6.54 -23.57
C PRO A 539 -24.20 6.65 -22.07
N GLY A 540 -23.59 7.76 -21.66
CA GLY A 540 -23.15 7.99 -20.27
C GLY A 540 -21.82 7.32 -19.91
N GLU A 541 -21.16 6.65 -20.86
CA GLU A 541 -19.79 6.16 -20.70
C GLU A 541 -18.82 7.05 -21.47
N TRP A 542 -17.86 7.65 -20.76
CA TRP A 542 -16.85 8.51 -21.38
C TRP A 542 -15.63 7.73 -21.82
N ASN A 543 -15.03 8.13 -22.92
CA ASN A 543 -13.85 7.51 -23.50
C ASN A 543 -12.88 8.62 -23.88
N LEU A 544 -11.59 8.42 -23.69
CA LEU A 544 -10.59 9.43 -24.04
C LEU A 544 -10.02 9.11 -25.43
N ALA A 545 -10.28 9.98 -26.40
CA ALA A 545 -9.63 9.95 -27.70
C ALA A 545 -8.36 10.81 -27.65
N VAL A 546 -7.24 10.29 -28.14
CA VAL A 546 -5.97 11.01 -28.22
C VAL A 546 -5.38 10.83 -29.60
N ILE A 547 -5.11 11.93 -30.30
CA ILE A 547 -4.51 11.95 -31.63
C ILE A 547 -3.16 12.66 -31.51
N GLY A 548 -2.07 11.94 -31.63
CA GLY A 548 -0.74 12.53 -31.68
C GLY A 548 -0.26 12.69 -33.11
N GLU A 549 0.16 13.90 -33.44
CA GLU A 549 0.80 14.25 -34.70
C GLU A 549 2.29 14.39 -34.50
N THR A 550 3.08 13.71 -35.33
CA THR A 550 4.51 13.97 -35.46
C THR A 550 4.76 14.77 -36.74
N ASP A 551 5.48 15.88 -36.64
CA ASP A 551 5.95 16.64 -37.81
C ASP A 551 6.86 15.75 -38.70
N SER A 552 6.83 15.95 -40.02
CA SER A 552 7.63 15.15 -40.94
C SER A 552 9.13 15.38 -40.70
N TRP A 553 9.86 14.29 -40.51
CA TRP A 553 11.28 14.26 -40.16
C TRP A 553 12.17 14.74 -41.31
N ASP A 554 12.47 16.05 -41.35
CA ASP A 554 13.36 16.65 -42.37
C ASP A 554 14.67 17.24 -41.76
N GLY A 555 15.02 16.96 -40.50
CA GLY A 555 16.33 17.35 -39.94
C GLY A 555 16.46 17.32 -38.40
N PRO A 556 17.64 17.67 -37.84
CA PRO A 556 17.97 17.52 -36.41
C PRO A 556 17.37 18.61 -35.51
N ARG A 557 16.10 18.98 -35.71
CA ARG A 557 15.38 19.90 -34.83
C ARG A 557 14.59 19.13 -33.77
N LYS A 558 14.46 19.73 -32.58
CA LYS A 558 13.63 19.25 -31.47
C LYS A 558 12.25 18.84 -32.01
N GLU A 559 11.90 17.58 -31.82
CA GLU A 559 10.62 17.01 -32.20
C GLU A 559 9.50 17.74 -31.43
N CYS A 560 8.58 18.36 -32.18
CA CYS A 560 7.36 18.93 -31.64
C CYS A 560 6.22 17.99 -32.01
N ALA A 561 5.82 17.07 -31.13
CA ALA A 561 4.56 16.38 -31.36
C ALA A 561 3.40 17.25 -30.91
N LYS A 562 2.41 17.41 -31.77
CA LYS A 562 1.14 18.02 -31.36
C LYS A 562 0.24 16.89 -30.89
N VAL A 563 -0.15 16.90 -29.62
CA VAL A 563 -1.16 15.95 -29.13
C VAL A 563 -2.49 16.65 -29.07
N GLN A 564 -3.48 16.04 -29.67
CA GLN A 564 -4.86 16.45 -29.58
C GLN A 564 -5.65 15.43 -28.76
N TYR A 565 -6.68 15.86 -28.06
CA TYR A 565 -7.51 14.97 -27.25
C TYR A 565 -8.98 15.38 -27.27
N ALA A 566 -9.87 14.43 -26.98
CA ALA A 566 -11.27 14.71 -26.70
C ALA A 566 -11.89 13.62 -25.82
N PHE A 567 -12.87 13.99 -25.00
CA PHE A 567 -13.69 13.06 -24.23
C PHE A 567 -14.96 12.74 -25.01
N VAL A 568 -15.25 11.45 -25.19
CA VAL A 568 -16.29 10.96 -26.10
C VAL A 568 -17.25 10.03 -25.38
N SER A 569 -18.54 10.34 -25.46
CA SER A 569 -19.64 9.46 -25.06
C SER A 569 -20.65 9.34 -26.19
N ALA A 570 -21.51 8.32 -26.16
CA ALA A 570 -22.62 8.23 -27.11
C ALA A 570 -23.78 9.09 -26.61
N ALA A 571 -24.47 9.77 -27.51
CA ALA A 571 -25.76 10.36 -27.20
C ALA A 571 -26.78 9.24 -26.98
N PRO A 572 -27.78 9.45 -26.10
CA PRO A 572 -28.91 8.54 -26.00
C PRO A 572 -29.57 8.37 -27.39
N PRO A 573 -29.96 7.14 -27.78
CA PRO A 573 -30.66 6.92 -29.05
C PRO A 573 -31.97 7.71 -29.05
N THR A 574 -32.36 8.23 -30.22
CA THR A 574 -33.67 8.85 -30.40
C THR A 574 -34.76 7.79 -30.52
N ASP A 575 -36.04 8.13 -30.30
CA ASP A 575 -37.16 7.17 -30.38
C ASP A 575 -37.29 6.46 -31.75
N ALA A 576 -36.61 6.96 -32.79
CA ALA A 576 -36.60 6.40 -34.13
C ALA A 576 -35.38 5.50 -34.43
N GLU A 577 -34.42 5.40 -33.51
CA GLU A 577 -33.17 4.65 -33.68
C GLU A 577 -33.23 3.30 -32.95
N ASP A 578 -32.76 2.24 -33.60
CA ASP A 578 -32.60 0.92 -32.97
C ASP A 578 -31.12 0.69 -32.61
N PRO A 579 -30.72 0.88 -31.34
CA PRO A 579 -29.33 0.72 -30.91
C PRO A 579 -28.86 -0.74 -30.91
N THR A 580 -29.76 -1.71 -31.14
CA THR A 580 -29.42 -3.13 -31.18
C THR A 580 -28.90 -3.59 -32.54
N LEU A 581 -29.10 -2.79 -33.59
CA LEU A 581 -28.57 -3.08 -34.92
C LEU A 581 -27.04 -2.92 -34.94
N ASP A 582 -26.34 -3.88 -35.52
CA ASP A 582 -24.88 -3.82 -35.59
C ASP A 582 -24.37 -2.64 -36.43
N SER A 583 -25.17 -2.19 -37.40
CA SER A 583 -24.90 -1.01 -38.24
C SER A 583 -25.24 0.33 -37.56
N TYR A 584 -25.76 0.32 -36.33
CA TYR A 584 -26.08 1.55 -35.62
C TYR A 584 -24.80 2.26 -35.19
N VAL A 585 -24.62 3.49 -35.69
CA VAL A 585 -23.57 4.41 -35.27
C VAL A 585 -24.24 5.51 -34.45
N PRO A 586 -23.98 5.61 -33.13
CA PRO A 586 -24.59 6.64 -32.32
C PRO A 586 -24.04 8.02 -32.71
N LYS A 587 -24.84 9.05 -32.47
CA LYS A 587 -24.33 10.41 -32.44
C LYS A 587 -23.39 10.54 -31.24
N PHE A 588 -22.19 11.10 -31.43
CA PHE A 588 -21.24 11.27 -30.33
C PHE A 588 -21.43 12.62 -29.61
N ILE A 589 -21.30 12.58 -28.29
CA ILE A 589 -21.08 13.73 -27.41
C ILE A 589 -19.56 13.85 -27.25
N ILE A 590 -19.00 14.98 -27.67
CA ILE A 590 -17.55 15.21 -27.68
C ILE A 590 -17.28 16.48 -26.89
N TRP A 591 -16.50 16.36 -25.82
CA TRP A 591 -16.19 17.46 -24.92
C TRP A 591 -14.68 17.59 -24.71
N ASP A 592 -14.28 18.80 -24.31
CA ASP A 592 -12.97 19.02 -23.71
C ASP A 592 -12.97 18.50 -22.26
N PHE A 593 -11.84 18.67 -21.58
CA PHE A 593 -11.70 18.22 -20.20
C PHE A 593 -12.73 18.88 -19.28
N ARG A 594 -13.03 20.16 -19.48
CA ARG A 594 -14.00 20.89 -18.66
C ARG A 594 -15.41 20.36 -18.86
N GLY A 595 -15.87 20.23 -20.11
CA GLY A 595 -17.19 19.67 -20.40
C GLY A 595 -17.33 18.24 -19.89
N PHE A 596 -16.25 17.45 -19.94
CA PHE A 596 -16.21 16.14 -19.27
C PHE A 596 -16.42 16.26 -17.76
N LEU A 597 -15.64 17.08 -17.05
CA LEU A 597 -15.77 17.28 -15.60
C LEU A 597 -17.17 17.76 -15.21
N ASP A 598 -17.73 18.72 -15.95
CA ASP A 598 -19.09 19.26 -15.74
C ASP A 598 -20.17 18.16 -15.77
N SER A 599 -19.87 17.02 -16.40
CA SER A 599 -20.81 15.91 -16.57
C SER A 599 -20.66 14.78 -15.57
N ILE A 600 -19.48 14.64 -14.96
CA ILE A 600 -19.17 13.54 -14.04
C ILE A 600 -19.10 13.99 -12.58
N ILE A 601 -18.79 15.27 -12.33
CA ILE A 601 -18.66 15.84 -10.99
C ILE A 601 -19.76 16.90 -10.83
N LEU A 602 -20.55 16.82 -9.77
CA LEU A 602 -21.59 17.82 -9.48
C LEU A 602 -21.07 19.00 -8.66
N ASP A 603 -19.98 18.80 -7.92
CA ASP A 603 -19.38 19.82 -7.05
C ASP A 603 -18.43 20.74 -7.83
N THR A 604 -18.74 22.04 -7.83
CA THR A 604 -17.96 23.05 -8.56
C THR A 604 -16.59 23.33 -7.97
N SER A 605 -16.36 23.06 -6.68
CA SER A 605 -15.06 23.24 -6.02
C SER A 605 -14.08 22.15 -6.45
N ASP A 606 -14.53 20.90 -6.42
CA ASP A 606 -13.72 19.75 -6.85
C ASP A 606 -13.38 19.84 -8.35
N GLN A 607 -14.35 20.24 -9.16
CA GLN A 607 -14.13 20.53 -10.59
C GLN A 607 -13.01 21.55 -10.79
N GLN A 608 -13.05 22.67 -10.06
CA GLN A 608 -12.07 23.74 -10.22
C GLN A 608 -10.66 23.28 -9.81
N GLN A 609 -10.54 22.51 -8.71
CA GLN A 609 -9.26 21.97 -8.27
C GLN A 609 -8.67 20.99 -9.28
N ILE A 610 -9.49 20.06 -9.81
CA ILE A 610 -9.06 19.09 -10.81
C ILE A 610 -8.70 19.78 -12.13
N LEU A 611 -9.49 20.78 -12.54
CA LEU A 611 -9.22 21.58 -13.73
C LEU A 611 -7.92 22.39 -13.59
N GLU A 612 -7.63 22.93 -12.41
CA GLU A 612 -6.35 23.60 -12.14
C GLU A 612 -5.16 22.64 -12.21
N ILE A 613 -5.29 21.42 -11.68
CA ILE A 613 -4.25 20.39 -11.77
C ILE A 613 -4.02 20.01 -13.23
N TRP A 614 -5.09 19.78 -13.98
CA TRP A 614 -5.02 19.48 -15.41
C TRP A 614 -4.36 20.62 -16.20
N ASN A 615 -4.81 21.85 -15.99
CA ASN A 615 -4.23 23.01 -16.66
C ASN A 615 -2.75 23.17 -16.28
N ARG A 616 -2.36 22.98 -15.02
CA ARG A 616 -0.94 22.98 -14.61
C ARG A 616 -0.13 21.86 -15.27
N ALA A 617 -0.71 20.68 -15.45
CA ALA A 617 -0.08 19.55 -16.12
C ALA A 617 0.06 19.79 -17.64
N VAL A 618 -0.85 20.59 -18.22
CA VAL A 618 -0.94 20.87 -19.65
C VAL A 618 -0.25 22.19 -20.06
N GLU A 619 -0.11 23.19 -19.19
CA GLU A 619 0.29 24.55 -19.56
C GLU A 619 1.79 24.79 -19.76
N PRO A 620 2.77 24.24 -18.99
CA PRO A 620 4.15 24.31 -19.50
C PRO A 620 5.17 23.29 -18.92
N THR A 621 5.61 22.33 -19.72
CA THR A 621 7.01 21.84 -19.64
C THR A 621 7.80 22.03 -20.92
N THR A 622 7.15 22.35 -22.04
CA THR A 622 7.81 22.79 -23.28
C THR A 622 6.79 23.48 -24.19
N PRO A 623 7.06 24.70 -24.73
CA PRO A 623 6.15 25.41 -25.66
C PRO A 623 5.80 24.65 -26.95
N SER A 624 6.46 23.51 -27.20
CA SER A 624 6.31 22.69 -28.41
C SER A 624 5.21 21.63 -28.35
N LEU A 625 4.56 21.41 -27.19
CA LEU A 625 3.71 20.22 -26.93
C LEU A 625 2.31 20.56 -26.42
N ALA A 626 1.74 21.71 -26.78
CA ALA A 626 0.42 22.09 -26.29
C ALA A 626 -0.66 21.05 -26.68
N LEU A 627 -1.29 20.43 -25.68
CA LEU A 627 -2.46 19.58 -25.86
C LEU A 627 -3.62 20.42 -26.39
N LYS A 628 -4.17 20.07 -27.55
CA LYS A 628 -5.31 20.78 -28.15
C LYS A 628 -6.57 19.91 -28.15
N LEU A 629 -7.74 20.53 -28.05
CA LEU A 629 -8.99 19.81 -28.27
C LEU A 629 -9.03 19.35 -29.74
N SER A 630 -9.26 18.07 -29.97
CA SER A 630 -9.43 17.54 -31.33
C SER A 630 -10.70 18.11 -31.97
N GLU A 631 -10.64 18.36 -33.28
CA GLU A 631 -11.83 18.77 -34.02
C GLU A 631 -12.88 17.65 -34.01
N ARG A 632 -14.14 18.03 -33.81
CA ARG A 632 -15.27 17.10 -33.69
C ARG A 632 -15.29 16.06 -34.81
N GLN A 633 -15.07 16.49 -36.05
CA GLN A 633 -15.10 15.62 -37.23
C GLN A 633 -14.00 14.56 -37.20
N GLU A 634 -12.80 14.91 -36.75
CA GLU A 634 -11.66 13.99 -36.69
C GLU A 634 -11.88 12.88 -35.66
N VAL A 635 -12.46 13.24 -34.51
CA VAL A 635 -12.84 12.29 -33.46
C VAL A 635 -14.00 11.40 -33.91
N GLU A 636 -15.02 11.96 -34.57
CA GLU A 636 -16.13 11.17 -35.12
C GLU A 636 -15.65 10.16 -36.17
N SER A 637 -14.76 10.56 -37.09
CA SER A 637 -14.13 9.65 -38.06
C SER A 637 -13.33 8.54 -37.36
N LEU A 638 -12.55 8.88 -36.32
CA LEU A 638 -11.80 7.91 -35.52
C LEU A 638 -12.72 6.86 -34.87
N MET A 639 -13.81 7.32 -34.24
CA MET A 639 -14.75 6.40 -33.57
C MET A 639 -15.49 5.53 -34.57
N ARG A 640 -15.92 6.08 -35.71
CA ARG A 640 -16.57 5.28 -36.77
C ARG A 640 -15.63 4.19 -37.30
N ALA A 641 -14.39 4.56 -37.60
CA ALA A 641 -13.42 3.65 -38.21
C ALA A 641 -12.95 2.53 -37.26
N LEU A 642 -12.83 2.83 -35.97
CA LEU A 642 -12.25 1.90 -35.00
C LEU A 642 -13.29 1.13 -34.19
N VAL A 643 -14.42 1.75 -33.85
CA VAL A 643 -15.37 1.20 -32.87
C VAL A 643 -16.62 0.60 -33.52
N TYR A 644 -17.07 1.14 -34.66
CA TYR A 644 -18.35 0.79 -35.29
C TYR A 644 -18.22 0.19 -36.70
N ARG A 645 -17.08 -0.44 -36.98
CA ARG A 645 -16.81 -1.10 -38.27
C ARG A 645 -17.30 -2.54 -38.33
#